data_AF-A0A235BZ07-F1
#
_entry.id   AF-A0A235BZ07-F1
#
_cell.length_a   1.000
_cell.length_b   1.000
_cell.length_c   1.000
_cell.angle_alpha   90.00
_cell.angle_beta   90.00
_cell.angle_gamma   90.00
#
_symmetry.space_group_name_H-M   'P 1'
#
loop_
_entity.id
_entity.type
_entity.pdbx_description
1 polymer ?
#
loop_
_entity_poly.entity_id
_entity_poly.type
_entity_poly.pdbx_seq_one_letter_code
_entity_poly.pdbx_strand_id
1 'polypeptide(L)'
;MFEFMGMQFFLLLFAISFVSECQGIAPFVKDANGIIEISCDYYSVVITPAGDMEVYSTEGDLLIRGFPEFVANYRGWEIQSGNPQEIHIDMLGNKVTLSYAEHLQDVEINFAYTLRKESPYLRLQSKIVYGNIIYPLYEYLAFHLMGSEGKVMTRDERLNNIQGGKTYVTDSWTPKVVLLGEGPKSVSFIGCDNTQSMEVIPDSQDTEVRLVFDDIVNHPHFYFPFYGDYNTKVDLSKTTRVVGDTATYYAVLSIGRKGKIVAKFRQPYGYDATLVFTEHTDCSDIATTNAIAYGTSDTLSGFYGKGGILGDRLTYTKSVWLESSSAYNGTDGLDNPTYMVLCDRLYNDGVEIMPHTITNETDSREVIEEGFSYLQQYNSRNWIDHRGASNLEDLAHFGWNRLNKYYIVDIMEKYDYKYAWAYIDLNEMQYLPPRPNVSWYTGEDGNLLIPAKTECHQPILFYNNNIDDNTGDEKRIYFWTTVSCYTHGDLEKYYTPEKLDKLIDERGVHVSHHYFALQKTRPIAPHYLIRIDTVGVGFADGLQLEYGDSASSFDTTINLLINPSFETGDLSGYFESHGGYTTIVNSYPKLGNYCAMFTATGNNYQINSSFLNFDRERHLIFSVFLRGFIGSIGIQYYDDDGNYLDGDYLYIGTNLGGEWQRKIVSGREPLDYPPLTTNVSVRIVTHGNYTEGWEIDSVFNGYLSDISSRQTEGELWVPTLSQFADYLISTSSVEIVPQDDGLYKIYTKEASNGFSFITKDEAIKDIYIDGIPISDYKISDDDRIFWFDPSPDSSHNLYFATNEEHPNTYLLESPPDEVHPSKEIKFIWTGTDNNDIDLKFSYSLDGESPFPFSNATEISYQNLLPGLHCFRVKARDLDGNIDRTPSQKYFFVISEEDSIPPVNISGKPFPNPFNISKEKRVFIYAPNACTSVYDLSGRRVGVFKGGDALQSWDGRGFDGTLLPCGCYFCIVRTESIIDRFKIVLIK
;
A
#
# COMPACT_ATOMS: atom_id res chain seq x y z
N MET A 1 42.02 37.92 23.20
CA MET A 1 41.21 39.05 23.70
C MET A 1 41.80 40.31 23.09
N PHE A 2 41.04 40.97 22.20
CA PHE A 2 41.40 42.16 21.40
C PHE A 2 42.55 41.99 20.39
N GLU A 3 42.21 41.55 19.15
CA GLU A 3 42.85 41.91 17.85
C GLU A 3 42.51 40.93 16.69
N PHE A 4 41.41 40.17 16.77
CA PHE A 4 40.93 39.31 15.66
C PHE A 4 39.44 39.51 15.35
N MET A 5 38.93 40.74 15.52
CA MET A 5 37.53 41.13 15.25
C MET A 5 37.38 42.21 14.16
N GLY A 6 38.43 42.50 13.38
CA GLY A 6 38.48 43.64 12.46
C GLY A 6 38.47 43.34 10.96
N MET A 7 38.33 42.08 10.53
CA MET A 7 38.52 41.69 9.12
C MET A 7 37.56 40.60 8.60
N GLN A 8 36.33 40.55 9.12
CA GLN A 8 35.26 39.68 8.58
C GLN A 8 34.03 40.45 8.04
N PHE A 9 34.08 41.78 7.96
CA PHE A 9 32.99 42.62 7.44
C PHE A 9 33.15 43.09 5.99
N PHE A 10 34.06 42.47 5.21
CA PHE A 10 34.45 43.00 3.88
C PHE A 10 34.55 41.98 2.74
N LEU A 11 33.82 40.86 2.83
CA LEU A 11 33.76 39.85 1.77
C LEU A 11 32.31 39.46 1.39
N LEU A 12 31.37 40.41 1.47
CA LEU A 12 30.03 40.28 0.89
C LEU A 12 29.87 41.11 -0.41
N LEU A 13 30.96 41.63 -0.98
CA LEU A 13 30.90 42.77 -1.91
C LEU A 13 31.54 42.56 -3.30
N PHE A 14 31.87 41.33 -3.70
CA PHE A 14 32.42 41.12 -5.05
C PHE A 14 31.91 39.84 -5.72
N ALA A 15 30.69 39.91 -6.29
CA ALA A 15 30.29 39.16 -7.48
C ALA A 15 28.97 39.67 -8.10
N ILE A 16 28.83 40.98 -8.36
CA ILE A 16 27.80 41.46 -9.31
C ILE A 16 28.49 42.41 -10.27
N SER A 17 28.97 41.87 -11.39
CA SER A 17 29.45 42.64 -12.53
C SER A 17 28.40 42.59 -13.64
N PHE A 18 27.94 43.77 -14.05
CA PHE A 18 27.06 44.06 -15.18
C PHE A 18 25.57 43.68 -15.05
N VAL A 19 24.80 44.58 -14.40
CA VAL A 19 23.40 44.82 -14.79
C VAL A 19 23.44 45.67 -16.07
N SER A 20 23.39 45.03 -17.24
CA SER A 20 23.15 45.75 -18.49
C SER A 20 21.67 46.09 -18.60
N GLU A 21 21.36 47.38 -18.76
CA GLU A 21 20.03 47.91 -19.06
C GLU A 21 19.42 47.22 -20.30
N CYS A 22 18.64 46.17 -20.08
CA CYS A 22 17.62 45.77 -21.06
C CYS A 22 16.45 46.75 -20.91
N GLN A 23 16.17 47.50 -21.97
CA GLN A 23 15.05 48.42 -22.05
C GLN A 23 13.73 47.68 -21.73
N GLY A 24 13.03 48.09 -20.66
CA GLY A 24 11.60 47.80 -20.49
C GLY A 24 11.12 47.19 -19.17
N ILE A 25 12.02 46.71 -18.29
CA ILE A 25 11.63 46.17 -16.98
C ILE A 25 12.50 46.86 -15.92
N ALA A 26 11.95 47.87 -15.22
CA ALA A 26 12.61 48.46 -14.04
C ALA A 26 13.04 47.34 -13.09
N PRO A 27 14.27 47.37 -12.54
CA PRO A 27 14.93 46.16 -12.07
C PRO A 27 14.07 45.51 -11.00
N PHE A 28 13.57 44.33 -11.36
CA PHE A 28 12.79 43.42 -10.52
C PHE A 28 13.50 43.10 -9.21
N VAL A 29 14.81 43.33 -9.15
CA VAL A 29 15.66 43.21 -7.97
C VAL A 29 16.29 44.56 -7.62
N LYS A 30 16.13 45.01 -6.38
CA LYS A 30 16.78 46.22 -5.84
C LYS A 30 17.74 45.82 -4.74
N ASP A 31 18.94 46.40 -4.75
CA ASP A 31 19.87 46.38 -3.62
C ASP A 31 19.97 47.80 -3.05
N ALA A 32 19.58 47.96 -1.80
CA ALA A 32 19.73 49.21 -1.07
C ALA A 32 20.15 48.94 0.38
N ASN A 33 21.34 49.40 0.76
CA ASN A 33 21.90 49.26 2.12
C ASN A 33 22.01 47.80 2.60
N GLY A 34 22.30 46.85 1.70
CA GLY A 34 22.42 45.43 2.04
C GLY A 34 21.08 44.71 2.20
N ILE A 35 19.99 45.33 1.73
CA ILE A 35 18.68 44.72 1.59
C ILE A 35 18.48 44.40 0.12
N ILE A 36 18.24 43.13 -0.20
CA ILE A 36 17.90 42.69 -1.55
C ILE A 36 16.38 42.50 -1.60
N GLU A 37 15.69 43.30 -2.39
CA GLU A 37 14.24 43.19 -2.61
C GLU A 37 13.96 42.69 -4.03
N ILE A 38 13.19 41.62 -4.15
CA ILE A 38 12.69 41.06 -5.40
C ILE A 38 11.18 41.31 -5.46
N SER A 39 10.74 42.28 -6.27
CA SER A 39 9.35 42.75 -6.29
C SER A 39 8.54 42.11 -7.42
N CYS A 40 7.76 41.06 -7.13
CA CYS A 40 6.78 40.47 -8.07
C CYS A 40 5.48 41.28 -8.07
N ASP A 41 4.61 41.03 -9.05
CA ASP A 41 3.32 41.71 -9.21
C ASP A 41 2.33 41.33 -8.08
N TYR A 42 2.57 40.21 -7.39
CA TYR A 42 1.70 39.67 -6.34
C TYR A 42 2.30 39.71 -4.93
N TYR A 43 3.63 39.80 -4.81
CA TYR A 43 4.35 39.76 -3.55
C TYR A 43 5.78 40.28 -3.74
N SER A 44 6.49 40.60 -2.66
CA SER A 44 7.93 40.84 -2.70
C SER A 44 8.68 39.88 -1.78
N VAL A 45 9.89 39.50 -2.18
CA VAL A 45 10.83 38.75 -1.33
C VAL A 45 11.97 39.67 -0.96
N VAL A 46 12.20 39.80 0.33
CA VAL A 46 13.21 40.67 0.92
C VAL A 46 14.24 39.79 1.63
N ILE A 47 15.50 39.92 1.26
CA ILE A 47 16.62 39.40 2.05
C ILE A 47 17.14 40.53 2.91
N THR A 48 17.03 40.38 4.22
CA THR A 48 17.43 41.39 5.21
C THR A 48 18.97 41.44 5.32
N PRO A 49 19.55 42.50 5.93
CA PRO A 49 20.98 42.57 6.15
C PRO A 49 21.49 41.52 7.14
N ALA A 50 20.58 40.89 7.91
CA ALA A 50 20.88 39.77 8.80
C ALA A 50 20.90 38.42 8.07
N GLY A 51 20.55 38.38 6.78
CA GLY A 51 20.46 37.17 5.98
C GLY A 51 19.13 36.42 6.11
N ASP A 52 18.10 37.04 6.70
CA ASP A 52 16.77 36.45 6.79
C ASP A 52 15.98 36.70 5.49
N MET A 53 15.15 35.73 5.09
CA MET A 53 14.14 35.93 4.04
C MET A 53 12.83 36.38 4.66
N GLU A 54 12.20 37.40 4.08
CA GLU A 54 10.86 37.85 4.43
C GLU A 54 10.04 37.98 3.14
N VAL A 55 8.80 37.50 3.16
CA VAL A 55 7.88 37.62 2.02
C VAL A 55 6.74 38.55 2.40
N TYR A 56 6.49 39.56 1.57
CA TYR A 56 5.49 40.59 1.82
C TYR A 56 4.39 40.60 0.76
N SER A 57 3.17 40.96 1.17
CA SER A 57 2.08 41.29 0.26
C SER A 57 2.40 42.56 -0.54
N THR A 58 1.67 42.80 -1.62
CA THR A 58 1.71 44.09 -2.34
C THR A 58 1.30 45.30 -1.47
N GLU A 59 0.66 45.05 -0.34
CA GLU A 59 0.23 46.07 0.64
C GLU A 59 1.25 46.28 1.77
N GLY A 60 2.34 45.49 1.80
CA GLY A 60 3.41 45.59 2.78
C GLY A 60 3.20 44.77 4.06
N ASP A 61 2.26 43.83 4.07
CA ASP A 61 2.08 42.89 5.18
C ASP A 61 3.10 41.75 5.10
N LEU A 62 3.71 41.39 6.23
CA LEU A 62 4.56 40.20 6.30
C LEU A 62 3.70 38.94 6.19
N LEU A 63 4.06 38.05 5.26
CA LEU A 63 3.34 36.81 4.94
C LEU A 63 4.12 35.56 5.34
N ILE A 64 5.43 35.54 5.08
CA ILE A 64 6.33 34.43 5.42
C ILE A 64 7.54 35.02 6.13
N ARG A 65 7.90 34.41 7.27
CA ARG A 65 9.07 34.80 8.06
C ARG A 65 10.16 33.75 7.95
N GLY A 66 11.37 34.20 7.66
CA GLY A 66 12.57 33.36 7.61
C GLY A 66 12.66 32.51 6.35
N PHE A 67 13.84 31.95 6.16
CA PHE A 67 13.97 30.76 5.32
C PHE A 67 13.30 29.57 6.03
N PRO A 68 12.79 28.59 5.30
CA PRO A 68 12.28 27.38 5.91
C PRO A 68 13.42 26.61 6.57
N GLU A 69 13.12 26.08 7.76
CA GLU A 69 14.11 25.42 8.60
C GLU A 69 14.07 23.92 8.34
N PHE A 70 15.21 23.35 7.94
CA PHE A 70 15.31 21.90 7.90
C PHE A 70 15.58 21.36 9.30
N VAL A 71 14.74 20.42 9.74
CA VAL A 71 14.87 19.78 11.05
C VAL A 71 14.91 18.27 10.87
N ALA A 72 15.87 17.62 11.53
CA ALA A 72 15.98 16.18 11.50
C ALA A 72 16.52 15.61 12.80
N ASN A 73 16.26 14.33 13.04
CA ASN A 73 16.83 13.60 14.18
C ASN A 73 17.34 12.23 13.73
N TYR A 74 18.66 12.09 13.61
CA TYR A 74 19.28 10.88 13.06
C TYR A 74 19.79 9.90 14.13
N ARG A 75 20.09 10.38 15.33
CA ARG A 75 20.79 9.59 16.38
C ARG A 75 20.31 9.91 17.80
N GLY A 76 19.07 10.37 17.94
CA GLY A 76 18.52 10.85 19.22
C GLY A 76 18.90 12.29 19.56
N TRP A 77 19.53 12.99 18.62
CA TRP A 77 19.86 14.41 18.72
C TRP A 77 19.25 15.13 17.52
N GLU A 78 18.65 16.28 17.79
CA GLU A 78 18.07 17.13 16.77
C GLU A 78 19.17 17.93 16.06
N ILE A 79 19.04 18.01 14.75
CA ILE A 79 19.85 18.85 13.86
C ILE A 79 18.87 19.82 13.20
N GLN A 80 19.22 21.09 13.23
CA GLN A 80 18.42 22.16 12.67
C GLN A 80 19.30 23.03 11.79
N SER A 81 18.75 23.39 10.65
CA SER A 81 19.31 24.33 9.68
C SER A 81 19.28 25.74 10.26
N GLY A 82 20.23 26.58 9.83
CA GLY A 82 20.35 27.96 10.29
C GLY A 82 20.20 28.93 9.14
N ASN A 83 20.38 30.22 9.41
CA ASN A 83 20.40 31.20 8.32
C ASN A 83 21.54 30.89 7.33
N PRO A 84 21.27 31.01 6.02
CA PRO A 84 22.26 30.74 4.99
C PRO A 84 23.45 31.68 5.14
N GLN A 85 24.65 31.12 5.00
CA GLN A 85 25.89 31.90 5.04
C GLN A 85 26.14 32.63 3.71
N GLU A 86 25.71 32.04 2.59
CA GLU A 86 25.85 32.57 1.24
C GLU A 86 24.60 32.23 0.42
N ILE A 87 24.11 33.21 -0.34
CA ILE A 87 22.95 33.07 -1.23
C ILE A 87 23.39 33.47 -2.64
N HIS A 88 23.19 32.58 -3.60
CA HIS A 88 23.38 32.84 -5.02
C HIS A 88 22.07 33.31 -5.64
N ILE A 89 22.15 34.36 -6.46
CA ILE A 89 21.00 34.97 -7.13
C ILE A 89 21.27 34.98 -8.62
N ASP A 90 20.55 34.13 -9.35
CA ASP A 90 20.61 34.06 -10.81
C ASP A 90 19.38 34.73 -11.40
N MET A 91 19.59 35.63 -12.35
CA MET A 91 18.52 36.37 -13.02
C MET A 91 18.51 36.03 -14.50
N LEU A 92 17.35 35.62 -15.01
CA LEU A 92 17.13 35.36 -16.42
C LEU A 92 15.82 36.00 -16.85
N GLY A 93 15.91 37.20 -17.42
CA GLY A 93 14.76 37.96 -17.87
C GLY A 93 13.80 38.30 -16.74
N ASN A 94 12.60 37.71 -16.75
CA ASN A 94 11.58 37.90 -15.72
C ASN A 94 11.63 36.87 -14.59
N LYS A 95 12.58 35.94 -14.64
CA LYS A 95 12.77 34.86 -13.65
C LYS A 95 13.97 35.17 -12.76
N VAL A 96 13.82 34.97 -11.46
CA VAL A 96 14.92 34.95 -10.50
C VAL A 96 14.97 33.60 -9.82
N THR A 97 16.19 33.05 -9.71
CA THR A 97 16.46 31.85 -8.93
C THR A 97 17.35 32.23 -7.75
N LEU A 98 16.84 32.03 -6.54
CA LEU A 98 17.64 32.13 -5.31
C LEU A 98 18.09 30.73 -4.94
N SER A 99 19.39 30.51 -4.74
CA SER A 99 19.88 29.22 -4.28
C SER A 99 20.91 29.35 -3.18
N TYR A 100 20.90 28.40 -2.25
CA TYR A 100 21.90 28.30 -1.19
C TYR A 100 22.04 26.84 -0.76
N ALA A 101 23.17 26.55 -0.12
CA ALA A 101 23.45 25.26 0.47
C ALA A 101 23.69 25.40 1.97
N GLU A 102 23.12 24.46 2.73
CA GLU A 102 23.40 24.30 4.14
C GLU A 102 24.18 23.01 4.38
N HIS A 103 25.30 23.13 5.07
CA HIS A 103 26.16 22.00 5.42
C HIS A 103 25.97 21.67 6.90
N LEU A 104 25.22 20.62 7.17
CA LEU A 104 25.06 20.04 8.49
C LEU A 104 26.03 18.86 8.66
N GLN A 105 26.17 18.35 9.88
CA GLN A 105 27.18 17.34 10.21
C GLN A 105 27.12 16.07 9.33
N ASP A 106 25.90 15.62 9.00
CA ASP A 106 25.66 14.37 8.26
C ASP A 106 25.00 14.58 6.89
N VAL A 107 24.50 15.78 6.59
CA VAL A 107 23.76 16.09 5.35
C VAL A 107 24.13 17.46 4.79
N GLU A 108 24.09 17.56 3.47
CA GLU A 108 24.08 18.83 2.75
C GLU A 108 22.71 19.03 2.11
N ILE A 109 22.15 20.23 2.24
CA ILE A 109 20.83 20.54 1.73
C ILE A 109 20.93 21.75 0.82
N ASN A 110 20.50 21.57 -0.42
CA ASN A 110 20.50 22.58 -1.46
C ASN A 110 19.07 23.06 -1.67
N PHE A 111 18.85 24.35 -1.51
CA PHE A 111 17.56 24.99 -1.75
C PHE A 111 17.63 25.84 -3.01
N ALA A 112 16.56 25.82 -3.81
CA ALA A 112 16.38 26.68 -4.96
C ALA A 112 14.95 27.23 -5.03
N TYR A 113 14.81 28.55 -4.88
CA TYR A 113 13.55 29.27 -5.05
C TYR A 113 13.49 29.85 -6.45
N THR A 114 12.41 29.56 -7.17
CA THR A 114 12.13 30.19 -8.46
C THR A 114 10.97 31.17 -8.30
N LEU A 115 11.23 32.40 -8.71
CA LEU A 115 10.27 33.50 -8.74
C LEU A 115 10.14 34.02 -10.17
N ARG A 116 8.95 34.44 -10.56
CA ARG A 116 8.74 35.18 -11.81
C ARG A 116 7.96 36.44 -11.52
N LYS A 117 8.34 37.53 -12.17
CA LYS A 117 7.77 38.86 -11.93
C LYS A 117 6.23 38.86 -11.97
N GLU A 118 5.64 38.24 -12.98
CA GLU A 118 4.19 38.25 -13.19
C GLU A 118 3.48 36.98 -12.70
N SER A 119 4.16 36.15 -11.90
CA SER A 119 3.59 34.91 -11.37
C SER A 119 3.19 35.08 -9.91
N PRO A 120 2.04 34.53 -9.48
CA PRO A 120 1.69 34.43 -8.07
C PRO A 120 2.44 33.30 -7.35
N TYR A 121 3.25 32.51 -8.06
CA TYR A 121 3.86 31.29 -7.51
C TYR A 121 5.30 31.50 -7.06
N LEU A 122 5.55 31.24 -5.78
CA LEU A 122 6.88 30.98 -5.23
C LEU A 122 7.11 29.46 -5.26
N ARG A 123 8.08 29.01 -6.05
CA ARG A 123 8.42 27.59 -6.18
C ARG A 123 9.69 27.28 -5.44
N LEU A 124 9.70 26.22 -4.64
CA LEU A 124 10.86 25.72 -3.93
C LEU A 124 11.20 24.33 -4.42
N GLN A 125 12.49 24.11 -4.68
CA GLN A 125 13.10 22.79 -4.77
C GLN A 125 14.09 22.63 -3.61
N SER A 126 13.99 21.51 -2.90
CA SER A 126 14.91 21.13 -1.83
C SER A 126 15.58 19.82 -2.23
N LYS A 127 16.92 19.78 -2.24
CA LYS A 127 17.70 18.58 -2.52
C LYS A 127 18.62 18.26 -1.35
N ILE A 128 18.45 17.08 -0.77
CA ILE A 128 19.26 16.58 0.34
C ILE A 128 20.29 15.61 -0.23
N VAL A 129 21.54 15.72 0.24
CA VAL A 129 22.64 14.81 -0.06
C VAL A 129 23.16 14.25 1.27
N TYR A 130 23.08 12.94 1.43
CA TYR A 130 23.49 12.27 2.66
C TYR A 130 24.99 11.98 2.65
N GLY A 131 25.74 12.61 3.57
CA GLY A 131 27.20 12.49 3.67
C GLY A 131 27.67 11.32 4.51
N ASN A 132 26.80 10.79 5.37
CA ASN A 132 27.06 9.65 6.26
C ASN A 132 25.88 8.66 6.22
N ILE A 133 26.10 7.46 6.76
CA ILE A 133 25.00 6.53 7.04
C ILE A 133 24.16 7.09 8.20
N ILE A 134 22.86 7.26 7.95
CA ILE A 134 21.90 7.81 8.93
C ILE A 134 20.64 6.94 9.03
N TYR A 135 19.96 7.06 10.17
CA TYR A 135 18.71 6.36 10.48
C TYR A 135 17.70 7.36 11.05
N PRO A 136 17.00 8.12 10.20
CA PRO A 136 16.11 9.19 10.67
C PRO A 136 14.99 8.65 11.55
N LEU A 137 14.80 9.31 12.70
CA LEU A 137 13.54 9.30 13.44
C LEU A 137 12.54 10.23 12.77
N TYR A 138 13.03 11.38 12.28
CA TYR A 138 12.33 12.30 11.41
C TYR A 138 13.28 13.12 10.57
N GLU A 139 12.72 13.63 9.48
CA GLU A 139 13.25 14.67 8.63
C GLU A 139 12.08 15.50 8.07
N TYR A 140 12.09 16.82 8.27
CA TYR A 140 11.07 17.72 7.71
C TYR A 140 11.62 19.12 7.42
N LEU A 141 10.86 19.87 6.63
CA LEU A 141 11.11 21.27 6.33
C LEU A 141 9.96 22.13 6.89
N ALA A 142 10.26 23.04 7.81
CA ALA A 142 9.28 23.89 8.50
C ALA A 142 9.18 25.29 7.88
N PHE A 143 7.96 25.77 7.68
CA PHE A 143 7.64 27.11 7.21
C PHE A 143 6.83 27.86 8.26
N HIS A 144 7.19 29.12 8.50
CA HIS A 144 6.44 30.01 9.40
C HIS A 144 5.60 30.99 8.58
N LEU A 145 4.30 30.69 8.45
CA LEU A 145 3.34 31.52 7.73
C LEU A 145 2.59 32.43 8.71
N MET A 146 2.50 33.72 8.41
CA MET A 146 1.84 34.68 9.28
C MET A 146 0.32 34.47 9.30
N GLY A 147 -0.26 34.53 10.51
CA GLY A 147 -1.69 34.31 10.74
C GLY A 147 -2.03 32.86 11.13
N SER A 148 -3.15 32.72 11.84
CA SER A 148 -3.62 31.45 12.42
C SER A 148 -5.03 31.05 11.97
N GLU A 149 -5.64 31.86 11.10
CA GLU A 149 -6.94 31.59 10.49
C GLU A 149 -6.77 31.16 9.03
N GLY A 150 -7.49 30.11 8.64
CA GLY A 150 -7.44 29.56 7.30
C GLY A 150 -8.07 28.19 7.21
N LYS A 151 -7.72 27.45 6.15
CA LYS A 151 -8.19 26.09 5.90
C LYS A 151 -7.05 25.14 5.59
N VAL A 152 -7.19 23.88 5.99
CA VAL A 152 -6.25 22.80 5.69
C VAL A 152 -7.01 21.63 5.11
N MET A 153 -6.45 20.99 4.09
CA MET A 153 -7.00 19.73 3.58
C MET A 153 -6.64 18.59 4.54
N THR A 154 -7.65 17.94 5.10
CA THR A 154 -7.49 16.81 6.02
C THR A 154 -7.60 15.47 5.27
N ARG A 155 -7.50 14.35 6.00
CA ARG A 155 -7.41 13.00 5.44
C ARG A 155 -8.67 12.54 4.69
N ASP A 156 -9.81 13.15 4.98
CA ASP A 156 -11.05 13.03 4.18
C ASP A 156 -11.01 13.88 2.89
N GLU A 157 -9.87 14.49 2.55
CA GLU A 157 -9.65 15.33 1.36
C GLU A 157 -10.59 16.55 1.29
N ARG A 158 -11.07 17.00 2.45
CA ARG A 158 -11.87 18.22 2.60
C ARG A 158 -11.06 19.35 3.22
N LEU A 159 -11.36 20.58 2.80
CA LEU A 159 -10.84 21.79 3.42
C LEU A 159 -11.57 22.10 4.73
N ASN A 160 -10.90 21.88 5.85
CA ASN A 160 -11.40 22.15 7.18
C ASN A 160 -10.81 23.44 7.74
N ASN A 161 -11.60 24.20 8.51
CA ASN A 161 -11.11 25.41 9.17
C ASN A 161 -10.03 25.06 10.20
N ILE A 162 -8.94 25.81 10.16
CA ILE A 162 -7.86 25.74 11.14
C ILE A 162 -8.35 26.30 12.47
N GLN A 163 -8.08 25.58 13.56
CA GLN A 163 -8.46 25.95 14.93
C GLN A 163 -7.20 26.01 15.78
N GLY A 164 -7.01 27.13 16.51
CA GLY A 164 -5.84 27.31 17.37
C GLY A 164 -5.71 26.19 18.42
N GLY A 165 -4.47 25.71 18.62
CA GLY A 165 -4.16 24.62 19.56
C GLY A 165 -4.48 23.20 19.06
N LYS A 166 -4.99 23.04 17.83
CA LYS A 166 -5.10 21.72 17.16
C LYS A 166 -3.96 21.52 16.18
N THR A 167 -3.40 20.33 16.14
CA THR A 167 -2.47 19.91 15.09
C THR A 167 -3.23 19.14 14.01
N TYR A 168 -2.86 19.38 12.75
CA TYR A 168 -3.42 18.69 11.59
C TYR A 168 -2.32 17.92 10.89
N VAL A 169 -2.56 16.64 10.64
CA VAL A 169 -1.63 15.69 10.04
C VAL A 169 -2.28 15.05 8.83
N THR A 170 -1.49 14.90 7.78
CA THR A 170 -1.85 14.16 6.56
C THR A 170 -1.02 12.90 6.43
N ASP A 171 -1.53 11.88 5.73
CA ASP A 171 -0.74 10.71 5.31
C ASP A 171 -0.11 10.93 3.92
N SER A 172 0.62 9.93 3.43
CA SER A 172 1.32 10.00 2.13
C SER A 172 0.39 10.14 0.93
N TRP A 173 -0.87 9.75 1.07
CA TRP A 173 -1.85 9.71 -0.01
C TRP A 173 -2.82 10.90 0.02
N THR A 174 -2.77 11.71 1.07
CA THR A 174 -3.58 12.93 1.20
C THR A 174 -2.85 14.11 0.56
N PRO A 175 -3.50 14.91 -0.31
CA PRO A 175 -2.86 16.10 -0.90
C PRO A 175 -2.47 17.14 0.16
N LYS A 176 -1.32 17.78 -0.03
CA LYS A 176 -0.72 18.69 0.95
C LYS A 176 -1.16 20.14 0.68
N VAL A 177 -2.38 20.48 1.10
CA VAL A 177 -3.00 21.78 0.81
C VAL A 177 -3.29 22.57 2.09
N VAL A 178 -2.82 23.81 2.15
CA VAL A 178 -3.08 24.77 3.24
C VAL A 178 -3.40 26.12 2.62
N LEU A 179 -4.46 26.77 3.07
CA LEU A 179 -4.89 28.10 2.62
C LEU A 179 -4.94 29.04 3.82
N LEU A 180 -4.12 30.09 3.83
CA LEU A 180 -4.11 31.12 4.88
C LEU A 180 -4.38 32.48 4.26
N GLY A 181 -5.08 33.34 5.02
CA GLY A 181 -5.38 34.71 4.60
C GLY A 181 -6.32 34.84 3.39
N GLU A 182 -6.55 36.09 2.97
CA GLU A 182 -7.42 36.43 1.83
C GLU A 182 -6.83 37.56 0.98
N GLY A 183 -7.22 37.60 -0.30
CA GLY A 183 -6.82 38.65 -1.23
C GLY A 183 -5.28 38.81 -1.32
N PRO A 184 -4.75 40.04 -1.27
CA PRO A 184 -3.30 40.29 -1.30
C PRO A 184 -2.51 39.64 -0.16
N LYS A 185 -3.17 39.29 0.96
CA LYS A 185 -2.54 38.65 2.12
C LYS A 185 -2.63 37.12 2.10
N SER A 186 -3.17 36.55 1.03
CA SER A 186 -3.30 35.09 0.92
C SER A 186 -1.96 34.41 0.67
N VAL A 187 -1.73 33.29 1.36
CA VAL A 187 -0.64 32.35 1.12
C VAL A 187 -1.24 30.95 1.10
N SER A 188 -0.99 30.20 0.04
CA SER A 188 -1.56 28.86 -0.13
C SER A 188 -0.51 27.85 -0.58
N PHE A 189 -0.31 26.79 0.19
CA PHE A 189 0.39 25.60 -0.29
C PHE A 189 -0.56 24.81 -1.18
N ILE A 190 -0.21 24.67 -2.46
CA ILE A 190 -1.08 24.05 -3.47
C ILE A 190 -0.36 23.01 -4.35
N GLY A 191 0.91 22.70 -4.06
CA GLY A 191 1.66 21.71 -4.83
C GLY A 191 2.87 21.20 -4.05
N CYS A 192 2.68 20.10 -3.31
CA CYS A 192 3.71 19.42 -2.51
C CYS A 192 3.39 17.91 -2.40
N ASP A 193 3.37 17.18 -3.51
CA ASP A 193 2.82 15.82 -3.52
C ASP A 193 3.84 14.70 -3.29
N ASN A 194 5.13 15.05 -3.18
CA ASN A 194 6.22 14.07 -3.05
C ASN A 194 6.79 13.95 -1.62
N THR A 195 6.10 14.48 -0.62
CA THR A 195 6.45 14.34 0.81
C THR A 195 5.61 13.24 1.46
N GLN A 196 6.14 12.56 2.48
CA GLN A 196 5.45 11.46 3.16
C GLN A 196 4.23 11.94 3.96
N SER A 197 4.29 13.13 4.53
CA SER A 197 3.18 13.76 5.24
C SER A 197 3.36 15.30 5.29
N MET A 198 2.39 15.97 5.90
CA MET A 198 2.44 17.38 6.27
C MET A 198 1.80 17.55 7.65
N GLU A 199 2.41 18.37 8.49
CA GLU A 199 1.86 18.81 9.77
C GLU A 199 1.55 20.32 9.69
N VAL A 200 0.39 20.73 10.22
CA VAL A 200 0.00 22.15 10.34
C VAL A 200 -0.27 22.43 11.81
N ILE A 201 0.52 23.34 12.38
CA ILE A 201 0.53 23.67 13.80
C ILE A 201 0.26 25.17 13.94
N PRO A 202 -1.01 25.59 14.13
CA PRO A 202 -1.37 26.97 14.37
C PRO A 202 -0.98 27.39 15.80
N ASP A 203 -0.22 28.48 15.91
CA ASP A 203 0.03 29.21 17.15
C ASP A 203 -0.73 30.55 17.15
N SER A 204 -0.59 31.33 18.21
CA SER A 204 -1.24 32.62 18.43
C SER A 204 -0.80 33.72 17.47
N GLN A 205 0.37 33.60 16.83
CA GLN A 205 0.94 34.63 15.94
C GLN A 205 1.18 34.15 14.50
N ASP A 206 1.52 32.88 14.32
CA ASP A 206 1.84 32.25 13.04
C ASP A 206 1.31 30.81 12.99
N THR A 207 1.33 30.23 11.80
CA THR A 207 1.06 28.81 11.56
C THR A 207 2.34 28.18 11.04
N GLU A 208 2.87 27.21 11.79
CA GLU A 208 3.98 26.38 11.34
C GLU A 208 3.43 25.28 10.42
N VAL A 209 3.92 25.24 9.18
CA VAL A 209 3.63 24.17 8.22
C VAL A 209 4.89 23.34 8.03
N ARG A 210 4.85 22.06 8.39
CA ARG A 210 5.98 21.14 8.21
C ARG A 210 5.70 20.19 7.05
N LEU A 211 6.58 20.22 6.06
CA LEU A 211 6.61 19.23 4.99
C LEU A 211 7.51 18.08 5.42
N VAL A 212 6.92 16.92 5.72
CA VAL A 212 7.62 15.79 6.33
C VAL A 212 8.19 14.88 5.24
N PHE A 213 9.50 14.78 5.20
CA PHE A 213 10.26 14.02 4.21
C PHE A 213 10.43 12.56 4.62
N ASP A 214 10.68 12.32 5.90
CA ASP A 214 10.84 10.98 6.46
C ASP A 214 10.35 10.96 7.91
N ASP A 215 9.54 9.97 8.29
CA ASP A 215 9.07 9.78 9.65
C ASP A 215 8.76 8.30 9.93
N ILE A 216 9.30 7.75 11.03
CA ILE A 216 9.02 6.38 11.46
C ILE A 216 7.53 6.06 11.60
N VAL A 217 6.68 7.05 11.92
CA VAL A 217 5.24 6.81 12.07
C VAL A 217 4.51 6.66 10.73
N ASN A 218 5.13 7.10 9.63
CA ASN A 218 4.58 6.96 8.28
C ASN A 218 4.90 5.59 7.66
N HIS A 219 5.90 4.87 8.18
CA HIS A 219 6.32 3.57 7.67
C HIS A 219 6.69 2.57 8.79
N PRO A 220 5.78 2.35 9.75
CA PRO A 220 6.05 1.56 10.94
C PRO A 220 6.35 0.12 10.58
N HIS A 221 7.44 -0.41 11.13
CA HIS A 221 7.78 -1.83 11.02
C HIS A 221 8.37 -2.33 12.33
N PHE A 222 8.03 -3.56 12.70
CA PHE A 222 8.58 -4.21 13.87
C PHE A 222 8.79 -5.69 13.59
N TYR A 223 9.55 -6.35 14.47
CA TYR A 223 9.65 -7.81 14.44
C TYR A 223 9.69 -8.43 15.84
N PHE A 224 9.32 -9.71 15.91
CA PHE A 224 9.47 -10.56 17.09
C PHE A 224 10.88 -11.18 17.08
N PRO A 225 11.75 -10.91 18.09
CA PRO A 225 13.12 -11.43 18.08
C PRO A 225 13.24 -12.85 18.66
N PHE A 226 12.20 -13.38 19.30
CA PHE A 226 12.23 -14.67 19.99
C PHE A 226 11.08 -15.58 19.57
N TYR A 227 11.42 -16.84 19.25
CA TYR A 227 10.45 -17.86 18.87
C TYR A 227 9.43 -18.12 19.99
N GLY A 228 8.15 -18.06 19.64
CA GLY A 228 7.00 -18.27 20.50
C GLY A 228 6.65 -17.09 21.44
N ASP A 229 7.39 -15.98 21.40
CA ASP A 229 7.12 -14.80 22.22
C ASP A 229 6.33 -13.74 21.44
N TYR A 230 5.02 -13.69 21.72
CA TYR A 230 4.08 -12.75 21.09
C TYR A 230 4.06 -11.36 21.74
N ASN A 231 4.85 -11.11 22.79
CA ASN A 231 4.83 -9.84 23.52
C ASN A 231 6.02 -8.94 23.20
N THR A 232 7.20 -9.52 22.94
CA THR A 232 8.40 -8.74 22.69
C THR A 232 8.47 -8.32 21.23
N LYS A 233 8.23 -7.04 20.94
CA LYS A 233 8.40 -6.44 19.61
C LYS A 233 9.62 -5.51 19.62
N VAL A 234 10.40 -5.52 18.53
CA VAL A 234 11.52 -4.60 18.30
C VAL A 234 11.22 -3.72 17.10
N ASP A 235 11.34 -2.42 17.28
CA ASP A 235 11.10 -1.40 16.25
C ASP A 235 12.20 -1.41 15.17
N LEU A 236 11.76 -1.42 13.90
CA LEU A 236 12.57 -1.37 12.68
C LEU A 236 12.12 -0.24 11.73
N SER A 237 11.29 0.67 12.21
CA SER A 237 10.64 1.69 11.38
C SER A 237 11.64 2.66 10.75
N LYS A 238 12.79 2.94 11.37
CA LYS A 238 13.76 3.92 10.83
C LYS A 238 14.29 3.52 9.47
N THR A 239 14.06 4.32 8.44
CA THR A 239 14.72 4.10 7.13
C THR A 239 16.24 4.15 7.26
N THR A 240 16.94 3.56 6.29
CA THR A 240 18.39 3.70 6.17
C THR A 240 18.72 4.60 4.98
N ARG A 241 19.52 5.66 5.20
CA ARG A 241 20.17 6.40 4.10
C ARG A 241 21.66 6.12 4.11
N VAL A 242 22.24 5.89 2.94
CA VAL A 242 23.67 5.63 2.77
C VAL A 242 24.41 6.82 2.17
N VAL A 243 25.74 6.79 2.23
CA VAL A 243 26.59 7.87 1.72
C VAL A 243 26.36 8.06 0.22
N GLY A 244 26.03 9.29 -0.18
CA GLY A 244 25.76 9.67 -1.56
C GLY A 244 24.30 9.53 -1.99
N ASP A 245 23.43 9.00 -1.13
CA ASP A 245 21.98 9.03 -1.38
C ASP A 245 21.52 10.48 -1.54
N THR A 246 20.48 10.67 -2.36
CA THR A 246 19.86 11.98 -2.55
C THR A 246 18.34 11.89 -2.50
N ALA A 247 17.71 12.89 -1.88
CA ALA A 247 16.27 13.10 -1.94
C ALA A 247 15.97 14.48 -2.54
N THR A 248 14.86 14.62 -3.27
CA THR A 248 14.46 15.92 -3.85
C THR A 248 12.97 16.14 -3.66
N TYR A 249 12.61 17.29 -3.10
CA TYR A 249 11.25 17.68 -2.76
C TYR A 249 10.88 19.00 -3.42
N TYR A 250 9.61 19.16 -3.76
CA TYR A 250 9.09 20.35 -4.40
C TYR A 250 7.94 20.94 -3.60
N ALA A 251 7.89 22.26 -3.52
CA ALA A 251 6.78 22.99 -2.93
C ALA A 251 6.38 24.18 -3.80
N VAL A 252 5.07 24.41 -3.94
CA VAL A 252 4.50 25.55 -4.67
C VAL A 252 3.57 26.33 -3.75
N LEU A 253 3.93 27.59 -3.49
CA LEU A 253 3.13 28.54 -2.75
C LEU A 253 2.47 29.53 -3.72
N SER A 254 1.15 29.65 -3.67
CA SER A 254 0.37 30.72 -4.33
C SER A 254 0.21 31.89 -3.37
N ILE A 255 0.67 33.07 -3.76
CA ILE A 255 0.71 34.27 -2.89
C ILE A 255 -0.08 35.41 -3.55
N GLY A 256 -0.87 36.13 -2.75
CA GLY A 256 -1.61 37.33 -3.19
C GLY A 256 -2.78 37.06 -4.15
N ARG A 257 -3.02 35.80 -4.48
CA ARG A 257 -4.14 35.32 -5.30
C ARG A 257 -4.73 34.09 -4.63
N LYS A 258 -6.05 34.05 -4.49
CA LYS A 258 -6.77 32.85 -4.06
C LYS A 258 -6.46 31.72 -5.06
N GLY A 259 -5.67 30.76 -4.63
CA GLY A 259 -5.28 29.63 -5.46
C GLY A 259 -6.50 28.81 -5.82
N LYS A 260 -6.72 28.55 -7.12
CA LYS A 260 -7.63 27.48 -7.53
C LYS A 260 -7.01 26.16 -7.06
N ILE A 261 -7.78 25.32 -6.40
CA ILE A 261 -7.28 24.03 -5.93
C ILE A 261 -7.64 22.98 -6.96
N VAL A 262 -6.62 22.29 -7.43
CA VAL A 262 -6.75 21.02 -8.15
C VAL A 262 -5.83 20.07 -7.42
N ALA A 263 -6.41 19.03 -6.83
CA ALA A 263 -5.67 18.04 -6.08
C ALA A 263 -6.07 16.64 -6.55
N LYS A 264 -5.22 15.66 -6.23
CA LYS A 264 -5.52 14.24 -6.45
C LYS A 264 -6.67 13.81 -5.54
N PHE A 265 -7.44 12.84 -5.97
CA PHE A 265 -8.50 12.23 -5.18
C PHE A 265 -8.22 10.74 -5.01
N ARG A 266 -8.27 10.25 -3.76
CA ARG A 266 -7.73 8.92 -3.38
C ARG A 266 -8.50 7.75 -3.96
N GLN A 267 -9.76 7.95 -4.32
CA GLN A 267 -10.61 6.90 -4.88
C GLN A 267 -10.73 7.06 -6.40
N PRO A 268 -10.75 5.96 -7.18
CA PRO A 268 -10.93 6.04 -8.63
C PRO A 268 -12.38 6.37 -8.99
N TYR A 269 -12.62 6.78 -10.23
CA TYR A 269 -13.95 7.00 -10.81
C TYR A 269 -14.93 7.84 -9.96
N GLY A 270 -14.41 8.70 -9.08
CA GLY A 270 -15.21 9.49 -8.16
C GLY A 270 -16.01 8.71 -7.11
N TYR A 271 -15.65 7.46 -6.79
CA TYR A 271 -16.18 6.77 -5.59
C TYR A 271 -15.82 7.56 -4.33
N ASP A 272 -16.69 7.67 -3.32
CA ASP A 272 -16.37 8.48 -2.14
C ASP A 272 -15.45 7.74 -1.16
N ALA A 273 -15.63 6.44 -1.00
CA ALA A 273 -14.89 5.63 -0.03
C ALA A 273 -14.41 4.30 -0.61
N THR A 274 -13.50 3.64 0.11
CA THR A 274 -12.95 2.32 -0.25
C THR A 274 -13.21 1.30 0.85
N LEU A 275 -13.64 0.10 0.46
CA LEU A 275 -13.77 -1.05 1.34
C LEU A 275 -13.08 -2.28 0.73
N VAL A 276 -12.08 -2.81 1.41
CA VAL A 276 -11.28 -3.96 0.96
C VAL A 276 -11.49 -5.13 1.90
N PHE A 277 -11.87 -6.27 1.35
CA PHE A 277 -11.98 -7.53 2.07
C PHE A 277 -10.70 -8.36 1.95
N THR A 278 -10.14 -8.77 3.10
CA THR A 278 -9.08 -9.78 3.17
C THR A 278 -9.51 -10.91 4.11
N GLU A 279 -9.37 -12.15 3.66
CA GLU A 279 -9.78 -13.34 4.39
C GLU A 279 -8.58 -14.26 4.65
N HIS A 280 -8.39 -14.61 5.93
CA HIS A 280 -7.43 -15.64 6.35
C HIS A 280 -7.85 -17.05 5.91
N THR A 281 -6.87 -17.92 5.70
CA THR A 281 -7.13 -19.33 5.38
C THR A 281 -7.38 -20.20 6.62
N ASP A 282 -7.03 -19.72 7.81
CA ASP A 282 -7.19 -20.45 9.07
C ASP A 282 -8.63 -20.94 9.26
N CYS A 283 -8.78 -22.25 9.51
CA CYS A 283 -10.07 -22.91 9.70
C CYS A 283 -11.03 -22.81 8.49
N SER A 284 -10.52 -22.57 7.27
CA SER A 284 -11.34 -22.58 6.05
C SER A 284 -11.20 -23.90 5.31
N ASP A 285 -12.33 -24.45 4.88
CA ASP A 285 -12.43 -25.69 4.09
C ASP A 285 -13.21 -25.44 2.80
N ILE A 286 -13.25 -26.42 1.90
CA ILE A 286 -13.98 -26.30 0.62
C ILE A 286 -15.43 -25.82 0.82
N ALA A 287 -16.10 -26.26 1.87
CA ALA A 287 -17.52 -25.99 2.06
C ALA A 287 -17.76 -24.57 2.58
N THR A 288 -17.02 -24.16 3.61
CA THR A 288 -17.09 -22.81 4.18
C THR A 288 -16.60 -21.76 3.18
N THR A 289 -15.54 -22.02 2.42
CA THR A 289 -15.07 -21.12 1.35
C THR A 289 -16.13 -20.99 0.25
N ASN A 290 -16.79 -22.07 -0.17
CA ASN A 290 -17.91 -21.97 -1.12
C ASN A 290 -19.08 -21.17 -0.54
N ALA A 291 -19.40 -21.34 0.74
CA ALA A 291 -20.48 -20.61 1.39
C ALA A 291 -20.20 -19.10 1.43
N ILE A 292 -18.98 -18.67 1.78
CA ILE A 292 -18.61 -17.24 1.79
C ILE A 292 -18.61 -16.64 0.38
N ALA A 293 -18.04 -17.34 -0.60
CA ALA A 293 -17.92 -16.82 -1.95
C ALA A 293 -19.26 -16.83 -2.71
N TYR A 294 -20.02 -17.93 -2.61
CA TYR A 294 -21.20 -18.21 -3.46
C TYR A 294 -22.50 -18.38 -2.65
N GLY A 295 -22.50 -18.09 -1.35
CA GLY A 295 -23.67 -18.11 -0.47
C GLY A 295 -23.98 -19.47 0.16
N THR A 296 -23.58 -20.57 -0.48
CA THR A 296 -23.76 -21.92 0.06
C THR A 296 -22.71 -22.88 -0.49
N SER A 297 -22.42 -23.96 0.24
CA SER A 297 -21.60 -25.07 -0.25
C SER A 297 -22.38 -26.07 -1.12
N ASP A 298 -23.72 -26.02 -1.12
CA ASP A 298 -24.54 -26.86 -1.99
C ASP A 298 -24.62 -26.27 -3.40
N THR A 299 -23.74 -26.76 -4.28
CA THR A 299 -23.69 -26.33 -5.69
C THR A 299 -24.96 -26.60 -6.50
N LEU A 300 -25.88 -27.44 -6.00
CA LEU A 300 -27.18 -27.69 -6.63
C LEU A 300 -28.28 -26.75 -6.15
N SER A 301 -28.03 -26.00 -5.06
CA SER A 301 -28.98 -25.04 -4.52
C SER A 301 -29.22 -23.90 -5.49
N GLY A 302 -30.49 -23.48 -5.62
CA GLY A 302 -30.84 -22.29 -6.40
C GLY A 302 -30.29 -20.98 -5.83
N PHE A 303 -29.72 -21.00 -4.62
CA PHE A 303 -29.03 -19.90 -3.95
C PHE A 303 -27.52 -19.84 -4.28
N TYR A 304 -26.93 -20.95 -4.75
CA TYR A 304 -25.51 -20.98 -5.12
C TYR A 304 -25.21 -19.96 -6.23
N GLY A 305 -24.23 -19.09 -5.98
CA GLY A 305 -23.84 -17.99 -6.87
C GLY A 305 -24.81 -16.81 -6.89
N LYS A 306 -25.81 -16.78 -5.99
CA LYS A 306 -26.73 -15.64 -5.81
C LYS A 306 -26.64 -14.99 -4.42
N GLY A 307 -25.89 -15.59 -3.52
CA GLY A 307 -25.45 -14.98 -2.27
C GLY A 307 -23.93 -15.11 -2.14
N GLY A 308 -23.40 -14.66 -1.02
CA GLY A 308 -21.96 -14.56 -0.81
C GLY A 308 -21.34 -13.39 -1.57
N ILE A 309 -20.05 -13.16 -1.34
CA ILE A 309 -19.32 -11.99 -1.85
C ILE A 309 -19.44 -11.90 -3.39
N LEU A 310 -19.22 -13.00 -4.11
CA LEU A 310 -19.31 -13.04 -5.57
C LEU A 310 -20.76 -13.01 -6.07
N GLY A 311 -21.70 -13.61 -5.32
CA GLY A 311 -23.13 -13.55 -5.65
C GLY A 311 -23.70 -12.12 -5.60
N ASP A 312 -23.18 -11.30 -4.70
CA ASP A 312 -23.45 -9.86 -4.60
C ASP A 312 -22.54 -9.01 -5.52
N ARG A 313 -21.82 -9.61 -6.48
CA ARG A 313 -20.95 -8.93 -7.48
C ARG A 313 -19.81 -8.10 -6.87
N LEU A 314 -19.37 -8.46 -5.68
CA LEU A 314 -18.20 -7.90 -5.02
C LEU A 314 -16.98 -8.78 -5.30
N THR A 315 -15.79 -8.30 -4.93
CA THR A 315 -14.57 -9.11 -4.92
C THR A 315 -13.86 -8.99 -3.57
N TYR A 316 -12.83 -9.81 -3.37
CA TYR A 316 -12.03 -9.84 -2.15
C TYR A 316 -10.66 -10.49 -2.40
N THR A 317 -9.82 -10.46 -1.36
CA THR A 317 -8.52 -11.14 -1.32
C THR A 317 -8.64 -12.37 -0.42
N LYS A 318 -8.43 -13.56 -0.99
CA LYS A 318 -8.43 -14.83 -0.26
C LYS A 318 -7.00 -15.34 -0.12
N SER A 319 -6.56 -15.49 1.12
CA SER A 319 -5.30 -16.17 1.38
C SER A 319 -5.47 -17.69 1.41
N VAL A 320 -4.40 -18.44 1.10
CA VAL A 320 -4.37 -19.91 1.03
C VAL A 320 -3.05 -20.48 1.54
N TRP A 321 -3.06 -21.75 1.97
CA TRP A 321 -1.86 -22.58 2.14
C TRP A 321 -1.68 -23.52 0.95
N LEU A 322 -0.44 -23.95 0.71
CA LEU A 322 -0.20 -25.03 -0.24
C LEU A 322 -0.60 -26.39 0.31
N GLU A 323 -0.42 -26.61 1.61
CA GLU A 323 -0.69 -27.90 2.26
C GLU A 323 -1.91 -27.82 3.18
N SER A 324 -2.79 -28.81 3.07
CA SER A 324 -3.91 -29.03 3.99
C SER A 324 -3.38 -29.24 5.40
N SER A 325 -3.98 -28.53 6.37
CA SER A 325 -3.61 -28.65 7.77
C SER A 325 -4.71 -29.33 8.57
N SER A 326 -4.35 -30.35 9.36
CA SER A 326 -5.25 -30.92 10.36
C SER A 326 -5.38 -30.05 11.62
N ALA A 327 -4.55 -29.01 11.75
CA ALA A 327 -4.76 -27.99 12.77
C ALA A 327 -6.05 -27.21 12.46
N TYR A 328 -6.56 -26.44 13.43
CA TYR A 328 -7.63 -25.47 13.17
C TYR A 328 -8.95 -26.08 12.65
N ASN A 329 -9.33 -27.26 13.17
CA ASN A 329 -10.52 -28.02 12.76
C ASN A 329 -10.50 -28.55 11.31
N GLY A 330 -9.35 -28.57 10.64
CA GLY A 330 -9.21 -29.03 9.25
C GLY A 330 -9.29 -27.86 8.27
N THR A 331 -8.15 -27.44 7.74
CA THR A 331 -8.03 -26.42 6.69
C THR A 331 -7.61 -27.08 5.38
N ASP A 332 -8.31 -26.79 4.29
CA ASP A 332 -7.94 -27.29 2.97
C ASP A 332 -6.83 -26.42 2.34
N GLY A 333 -5.77 -27.07 1.84
CA GLY A 333 -4.69 -26.46 1.06
C GLY A 333 -4.78 -26.80 -0.42
N LEU A 334 -3.91 -26.19 -1.23
CA LEU A 334 -3.88 -26.42 -2.68
C LEU A 334 -3.39 -27.83 -3.08
N ASP A 335 -2.82 -28.60 -2.17
CA ASP A 335 -2.53 -30.03 -2.31
C ASP A 335 -3.81 -30.89 -2.39
N ASN A 336 -4.95 -30.41 -1.88
CA ASN A 336 -6.26 -31.01 -2.09
C ASN A 336 -6.79 -30.63 -3.49
N PRO A 337 -6.91 -31.58 -4.45
CA PRO A 337 -7.32 -31.26 -5.82
C PRO A 337 -8.71 -30.63 -5.93
N THR A 338 -9.60 -30.91 -4.97
CA THR A 338 -10.96 -30.35 -4.96
C THR A 338 -10.93 -28.87 -4.54
N TYR A 339 -10.07 -28.53 -3.59
CA TYR A 339 -9.87 -27.14 -3.17
C TYR A 339 -9.13 -26.33 -4.24
N MET A 340 -8.14 -26.93 -4.91
CA MET A 340 -7.46 -26.30 -6.05
C MET A 340 -8.48 -25.90 -7.14
N VAL A 341 -9.42 -26.78 -7.51
CA VAL A 341 -10.49 -26.47 -8.47
C VAL A 341 -11.40 -25.33 -8.00
N LEU A 342 -11.62 -25.21 -6.68
CA LEU A 342 -12.36 -24.08 -6.10
C LEU A 342 -11.56 -22.78 -6.23
N CYS A 343 -10.26 -22.78 -5.88
CA CYS A 343 -9.39 -21.62 -6.03
C CYS A 343 -9.26 -21.17 -7.49
N ASP A 344 -9.12 -22.11 -8.44
CA ASP A 344 -9.17 -21.82 -9.88
C ASP A 344 -10.45 -21.07 -10.26
N ARG A 345 -11.59 -21.51 -9.72
CA ARG A 345 -12.88 -20.83 -9.98
C ARG A 345 -12.91 -19.44 -9.37
N LEU A 346 -12.56 -19.30 -8.09
CA LEU A 346 -12.50 -18.01 -7.39
C LEU A 346 -11.62 -17.02 -8.16
N TYR A 347 -10.44 -17.45 -8.60
CA TYR A 347 -9.53 -16.63 -9.39
C TYR A 347 -10.16 -16.17 -10.71
N ASN A 348 -10.79 -17.09 -11.46
CA ASN A 348 -11.47 -16.77 -12.71
C ASN A 348 -12.68 -15.84 -12.51
N ASP A 349 -13.31 -15.89 -11.34
CA ASP A 349 -14.44 -15.03 -10.95
C ASP A 349 -13.96 -13.68 -10.36
N GLY A 350 -12.65 -13.41 -10.34
CA GLY A 350 -12.07 -12.12 -10.01
C GLY A 350 -11.58 -11.96 -8.57
N VAL A 351 -11.48 -13.04 -7.79
CA VAL A 351 -10.87 -13.06 -6.44
C VAL A 351 -9.35 -13.07 -6.56
N GLU A 352 -8.68 -12.27 -5.74
CA GLU A 352 -7.23 -12.34 -5.59
C GLU A 352 -6.85 -13.52 -4.70
N ILE A 353 -6.08 -14.48 -5.23
CA ILE A 353 -5.55 -15.63 -4.48
C ILE A 353 -4.10 -15.35 -4.11
N MET A 354 -3.76 -15.50 -2.83
CA MET A 354 -2.44 -15.16 -2.30
C MET A 354 -2.01 -16.06 -1.14
N PRO A 355 -0.72 -16.17 -0.81
CA PRO A 355 -0.25 -16.99 0.32
C PRO A 355 -0.52 -16.35 1.68
N HIS A 356 -0.98 -17.17 2.63
CA HIS A 356 -0.87 -16.89 4.07
C HIS A 356 0.30 -17.68 4.64
N THR A 357 1.53 -17.18 4.52
CA THR A 357 2.73 -18.03 4.46
C THR A 357 2.57 -19.15 3.40
N ILE A 358 3.57 -20.03 3.23
CA ILE A 358 3.40 -21.16 2.29
C ILE A 358 2.74 -22.34 2.99
N THR A 359 3.19 -22.65 4.20
CA THR A 359 2.56 -23.63 5.11
C THR A 359 2.23 -23.00 6.46
N ASN A 360 1.48 -23.72 7.30
CA ASN A 360 1.11 -23.27 8.64
C ASN A 360 2.23 -23.42 9.69
N GLU A 361 3.44 -23.81 9.27
CA GLU A 361 4.62 -24.03 10.08
C GLU A 361 5.80 -23.24 9.52
N THR A 362 6.92 -23.17 10.25
CA THR A 362 8.12 -22.49 9.75
C THR A 362 8.65 -23.15 8.47
N ASP A 363 8.68 -22.38 7.39
CA ASP A 363 9.13 -22.82 6.07
C ASP A 363 10.63 -22.61 5.82
N SER A 364 11.23 -23.48 5.01
CA SER A 364 12.57 -23.24 4.46
C SER A 364 12.49 -22.34 3.23
N ARG A 365 13.59 -21.67 2.88
CA ARG A 365 13.65 -20.84 1.68
C ARG A 365 13.30 -21.62 0.40
N GLU A 366 13.65 -22.90 0.32
CA GLU A 366 13.30 -23.76 -0.81
C GLU A 366 11.78 -23.94 -0.91
N VAL A 367 11.09 -24.19 0.21
CA VAL A 367 9.63 -24.29 0.26
C VAL A 367 8.97 -22.97 -0.14
N ILE A 368 9.50 -21.83 0.34
CA ILE A 368 9.03 -20.50 -0.06
C ILE A 368 9.18 -20.28 -1.56
N GLU A 369 10.33 -20.61 -2.14
CA GLU A 369 10.59 -20.44 -3.56
C GLU A 369 9.72 -21.35 -4.44
N GLU A 370 9.51 -22.60 -4.03
CA GLU A 370 8.58 -23.52 -4.71
C GLU A 370 7.15 -23.00 -4.64
N GLY A 371 6.73 -22.48 -3.49
CA GLY A 371 5.40 -21.95 -3.30
C GLY A 371 5.12 -20.68 -4.08
N PHE A 372 6.06 -19.74 -4.13
CA PHE A 372 5.92 -18.54 -4.95
C PHE A 372 5.85 -18.88 -6.43
N SER A 373 6.69 -19.82 -6.88
CA SER A 373 6.65 -20.33 -8.25
C SER A 373 5.29 -20.95 -8.59
N TYR A 374 4.72 -21.74 -7.69
CA TYR A 374 3.40 -22.35 -7.89
C TYR A 374 2.27 -21.31 -7.94
N LEU A 375 2.29 -20.32 -7.04
CA LEU A 375 1.26 -19.29 -6.94
C LEU A 375 1.33 -18.22 -8.04
N GLN A 376 2.37 -18.22 -8.88
CA GLN A 376 2.39 -17.42 -10.12
C GLN A 376 1.21 -17.71 -11.04
N GLN A 377 0.63 -18.90 -10.99
CA GLN A 377 -0.56 -19.24 -11.80
C GLN A 377 -1.78 -18.34 -11.49
N TYR A 378 -1.81 -17.74 -10.30
CA TYR A 378 -2.85 -16.80 -9.88
C TYR A 378 -2.39 -15.33 -9.93
N ASN A 379 -1.23 -15.05 -10.54
CA ASN A 379 -0.61 -13.71 -10.49
C ASN A 379 -0.53 -13.14 -9.07
N SER A 380 -0.26 -13.99 -8.08
CA SER A 380 -0.14 -13.59 -6.67
C SER A 380 1.02 -12.62 -6.49
N ARG A 381 0.75 -11.48 -5.84
CA ARG A 381 1.74 -10.39 -5.61
C ARG A 381 1.75 -9.90 -4.16
N ASN A 382 1.05 -10.59 -3.26
CA ASN A 382 0.76 -10.12 -1.92
C ASN A 382 1.02 -11.23 -0.89
N TRP A 383 1.34 -10.88 0.35
CA TRP A 383 1.76 -11.83 1.39
C TRP A 383 1.14 -11.51 2.76
N ILE A 384 0.67 -12.54 3.49
CA ILE A 384 0.21 -12.41 4.88
C ILE A 384 1.02 -13.36 5.77
N ASP A 385 1.72 -12.80 6.74
CA ASP A 385 2.43 -13.52 7.83
C ASP A 385 1.48 -14.36 8.69
N HIS A 386 1.89 -15.56 9.11
CA HIS A 386 1.11 -16.45 9.98
C HIS A 386 1.74 -16.54 11.37
N ARG A 387 1.09 -15.96 12.38
CA ARG A 387 1.55 -15.99 13.78
C ARG A 387 3.01 -15.55 13.92
N GLY A 388 3.35 -14.32 13.53
CA GLY A 388 4.71 -13.74 13.44
C GLY A 388 5.71 -13.98 14.59
N ALA A 389 5.33 -14.56 15.72
CA ALA A 389 6.27 -15.06 16.73
C ALA A 389 6.69 -16.54 16.54
N SER A 390 6.00 -17.34 15.72
CA SER A 390 6.26 -18.79 15.54
C SER A 390 6.57 -19.23 14.11
N ASN A 391 6.25 -18.43 13.09
CA ASN A 391 6.73 -18.64 11.72
C ASN A 391 7.97 -17.76 11.52
N LEU A 392 9.13 -18.37 11.34
CA LEU A 392 10.41 -17.64 11.40
C LEU A 392 10.70 -16.84 10.13
N GLU A 393 10.13 -17.24 9.02
CA GLU A 393 10.16 -16.61 7.69
C GLU A 393 9.22 -15.42 7.54
N ASP A 394 8.31 -15.19 8.50
CA ASP A 394 7.44 -14.03 8.50
C ASP A 394 8.25 -12.73 8.45
N LEU A 395 7.71 -11.71 7.77
CA LEU A 395 8.29 -10.38 7.73
C LEU A 395 8.22 -9.71 9.11
N ALA A 396 7.24 -10.06 9.95
CA ALA A 396 7.18 -9.73 11.36
C ALA A 396 8.16 -10.57 12.22
N HIS A 397 8.96 -11.47 11.65
CA HIS A 397 10.00 -12.23 12.36
C HIS A 397 11.40 -12.06 11.74
N PHE A 398 11.92 -13.04 10.98
CA PHE A 398 13.25 -12.99 10.37
C PHE A 398 13.22 -12.92 8.84
N GLY A 399 12.04 -12.92 8.20
CA GLY A 399 11.86 -12.85 6.75
C GLY A 399 12.50 -11.64 6.08
N TRP A 400 12.55 -10.51 6.79
CA TRP A 400 13.17 -9.26 6.33
C TRP A 400 14.71 -9.24 6.48
N ASN A 401 15.27 -10.09 7.36
CA ASN A 401 16.67 -9.98 7.77
C ASN A 401 17.60 -10.78 6.84
N ARG A 402 18.27 -10.08 5.91
CA ARG A 402 19.25 -10.63 4.94
C ARG A 402 20.35 -11.51 5.53
N LEU A 403 20.68 -11.35 6.81
CA LEU A 403 21.72 -12.16 7.48
C LEU A 403 21.15 -13.44 8.11
N ASN A 404 19.83 -13.60 8.12
CA ASN A 404 19.16 -14.77 8.66
C ASN A 404 18.88 -15.79 7.55
N LYS A 405 18.89 -17.08 7.91
CA LYS A 405 18.59 -18.17 6.97
C LYS A 405 17.13 -18.20 6.51
N TYR A 406 16.23 -17.52 7.23
CA TYR A 406 14.81 -17.38 6.90
C TYR A 406 14.48 -16.12 6.11
N TYR A 407 15.49 -15.38 5.64
CA TYR A 407 15.27 -14.25 4.73
C TYR A 407 14.46 -14.66 3.50
N ILE A 408 13.50 -13.87 3.03
CA ILE A 408 12.66 -14.20 1.85
C ILE A 408 12.45 -13.03 0.88
N VAL A 409 12.86 -11.81 1.20
CA VAL A 409 12.58 -10.61 0.38
C VAL A 409 13.17 -10.74 -1.03
N ASP A 410 14.36 -11.33 -1.19
CA ASP A 410 14.96 -11.58 -2.51
C ASP A 410 14.14 -12.57 -3.37
N ILE A 411 13.43 -13.49 -2.70
CA ILE A 411 12.50 -14.41 -3.36
C ILE A 411 11.21 -13.65 -3.72
N MET A 412 10.71 -12.78 -2.84
CA MET A 412 9.56 -11.90 -3.13
C MET A 412 9.83 -11.05 -4.38
N GLU A 413 11.01 -10.42 -4.45
CA GLU A 413 11.44 -9.58 -5.57
C GLU A 413 11.56 -10.36 -6.90
N LYS A 414 12.03 -11.60 -6.83
CA LYS A 414 12.15 -12.52 -7.98
C LYS A 414 10.79 -12.87 -8.59
N TYR A 415 9.74 -12.99 -7.78
CA TYR A 415 8.40 -13.41 -8.19
C TYR A 415 7.38 -12.27 -8.23
N ASP A 416 7.84 -11.01 -8.24
CA ASP A 416 7.00 -9.79 -8.32
C ASP A 416 5.98 -9.65 -7.17
N TYR A 417 6.32 -10.13 -5.97
CA TYR A 417 5.56 -9.83 -4.77
C TYR A 417 5.86 -8.39 -4.34
N LYS A 418 4.81 -7.55 -4.35
CA LYS A 418 4.89 -6.11 -4.10
C LYS A 418 4.25 -5.71 -2.78
N TYR A 419 3.41 -6.56 -2.20
CA TYR A 419 2.59 -6.21 -1.03
C TYR A 419 2.78 -7.21 0.10
N ALA A 420 2.74 -6.72 1.34
CA ALA A 420 2.72 -7.56 2.52
C ALA A 420 1.90 -6.94 3.64
N TRP A 421 1.20 -7.77 4.41
CA TRP A 421 0.52 -7.31 5.62
C TRP A 421 1.54 -6.80 6.62
N ALA A 422 1.30 -5.64 7.22
CA ALA A 422 2.21 -5.03 8.18
C ALA A 422 2.25 -5.74 9.55
N TYR A 423 1.39 -6.74 9.78
CA TYR A 423 1.10 -7.27 11.11
C TYR A 423 0.59 -6.17 12.06
N ILE A 424 -0.06 -5.14 11.51
CA ILE A 424 -0.57 -3.98 12.23
C ILE A 424 -2.08 -3.89 12.05
N ASP A 425 -2.79 -4.15 13.14
CA ASP A 425 -4.20 -3.86 13.30
C ASP A 425 -4.41 -2.52 14.05
N LEU A 426 -5.40 -1.71 13.66
CA LEU A 426 -5.75 -0.44 14.32
C LEU A 426 -5.95 -0.52 15.85
N ASN A 427 -6.28 -1.69 16.41
CA ASN A 427 -6.44 -1.87 17.85
C ASN A 427 -5.11 -2.07 18.60
N GLU A 428 -4.01 -2.34 17.88
CA GLU A 428 -2.74 -2.75 18.48
C GLU A 428 -1.64 -1.69 18.45
N MET A 429 -1.85 -0.48 17.91
CA MET A 429 -0.76 0.45 17.61
C MET A 429 -0.10 1.21 18.78
N GLN A 430 0.06 0.60 19.95
CA GLN A 430 0.67 1.24 21.12
C GLN A 430 2.21 1.16 21.16
N TYR A 431 2.90 0.81 20.06
CA TYR A 431 4.30 0.35 20.13
C TYR A 431 5.39 1.36 19.81
N LEU A 432 5.07 2.53 19.24
CA LEU A 432 6.07 3.57 18.96
C LEU A 432 5.89 4.76 19.91
N PRO A 433 6.97 5.30 20.52
CA PRO A 433 6.85 6.51 21.33
C PRO A 433 6.42 7.65 20.40
N PRO A 434 5.23 8.24 20.59
CA PRO A 434 4.82 9.37 19.77
C PRO A 434 5.77 10.54 20.01
N ARG A 435 6.02 11.33 18.97
CA ARG A 435 6.52 12.70 19.20
C ARG A 435 5.51 13.50 20.02
N PRO A 436 5.94 14.58 20.70
CA PRO A 436 5.01 15.57 21.20
C PRO A 436 4.01 15.96 20.10
N ASN A 437 2.71 15.95 20.41
CA ASN A 437 1.59 16.30 19.53
C ASN A 437 1.14 15.25 18.49
N VAL A 438 1.71 14.03 18.51
CA VAL A 438 1.22 12.89 17.71
C VAL A 438 0.47 11.90 18.61
N SER A 439 -0.69 11.41 18.18
CA SER A 439 -1.44 10.37 18.92
C SER A 439 -1.87 9.20 18.02
N TRP A 440 -2.13 8.04 18.63
CA TRP A 440 -2.66 6.84 17.96
C TRP A 440 -4.09 6.58 18.44
N TYR A 441 -4.96 6.04 17.57
CA TYR A 441 -6.36 5.78 17.92
C TYR A 441 -6.78 4.34 17.62
N THR A 442 -7.52 3.75 18.57
CA THR A 442 -8.13 2.42 18.45
C THR A 442 -9.43 2.53 17.66
N GLY A 443 -9.40 2.15 16.38
CA GLY A 443 -10.48 2.33 15.39
C GLY A 443 -11.83 1.68 15.74
N GLU A 444 -12.62 2.32 16.59
CA GLU A 444 -13.99 1.88 16.94
C GLU A 444 -14.96 1.90 15.76
N ASP A 445 -14.68 2.70 14.73
CA ASP A 445 -15.55 2.90 13.55
C ASP A 445 -15.09 2.15 12.28
N GLY A 446 -13.90 1.55 12.28
CA GLY A 446 -13.37 0.82 11.13
C GLY A 446 -12.92 1.67 9.94
N ASN A 447 -12.78 2.98 10.08
CA ASN A 447 -12.14 3.85 9.08
C ASN A 447 -10.64 4.00 9.43
N LEU A 448 -9.73 3.59 8.54
CA LEU A 448 -8.28 3.77 8.70
C LEU A 448 -7.84 5.24 8.64
N LEU A 449 -8.64 6.14 8.06
CA LEU A 449 -8.27 7.56 7.94
C LEU A 449 -8.54 8.36 9.22
N ILE A 450 -9.58 7.98 9.98
CA ILE A 450 -9.98 8.59 11.27
C ILE A 450 -9.97 10.14 11.19
N PRO A 451 -10.65 10.76 10.20
CA PRO A 451 -10.49 12.19 9.90
C PRO A 451 -10.90 13.11 11.06
N ALA A 452 -11.74 12.65 11.98
CA ALA A 452 -12.11 13.37 13.20
C ALA A 452 -10.95 13.59 14.19
N LYS A 453 -9.83 12.86 14.04
CA LYS A 453 -8.62 12.96 14.86
C LYS A 453 -7.48 13.52 14.01
N THR A 454 -7.45 14.83 13.89
CA THR A 454 -6.55 15.54 12.98
C THR A 454 -5.08 15.40 13.36
N GLU A 455 -4.77 15.04 14.60
CA GLU A 455 -3.42 14.82 15.13
C GLU A 455 -2.87 13.39 14.93
N CYS A 456 -3.70 12.46 14.42
CA CYS A 456 -3.32 11.05 14.30
C CYS A 456 -2.57 10.77 12.99
N HIS A 457 -1.42 10.12 13.11
CA HIS A 457 -0.73 9.50 11.98
C HIS A 457 -1.25 8.06 11.82
N GLN A 458 -1.79 7.72 10.65
CA GLN A 458 -2.14 6.33 10.32
C GLN A 458 -1.71 6.01 8.90
N PRO A 459 -0.65 5.22 8.71
CA PRO A 459 -0.31 4.77 7.38
C PRO A 459 -1.27 3.66 6.94
N ILE A 460 -1.78 3.76 5.71
CA ILE A 460 -2.70 2.78 5.10
C ILE A 460 -1.95 1.82 4.17
N LEU A 461 -1.01 2.37 3.41
CA LEU A 461 -0.08 1.68 2.51
C LEU A 461 1.23 2.47 2.58
N PHE A 462 2.36 1.80 2.80
CA PHE A 462 3.65 2.46 3.01
C PHE A 462 4.81 1.58 2.58
N TYR A 463 5.97 2.17 2.35
CA TYR A 463 7.20 1.46 2.01
C TYR A 463 8.26 1.76 3.07
N ASN A 464 8.96 0.71 3.52
CA ASN A 464 10.10 0.83 4.41
C ASN A 464 11.35 0.23 3.76
N ASN A 465 12.35 1.07 3.52
CA ASN A 465 13.53 0.69 2.74
C ASN A 465 14.52 -0.23 3.48
N ASN A 466 14.30 -0.52 4.76
CA ASN A 466 15.07 -1.55 5.48
C ASN A 466 14.72 -2.98 5.07
N ILE A 467 13.51 -3.15 4.56
CA ILE A 467 12.98 -4.46 4.18
C ILE A 467 13.31 -4.73 2.72
N ASP A 468 13.63 -3.69 1.95
CA ASP A 468 14.01 -3.77 0.55
C ASP A 468 15.36 -4.49 0.38
N ASP A 469 15.41 -5.39 -0.60
CA ASP A 469 16.61 -6.14 -0.95
C ASP A 469 17.55 -5.39 -1.92
N ASN A 470 17.09 -4.33 -2.55
CA ASN A 470 17.90 -3.42 -3.35
C ASN A 470 17.24 -2.05 -3.52
N THR A 471 17.48 -1.16 -2.56
CA THR A 471 16.97 0.23 -2.58
C THR A 471 17.41 1.09 -3.78
N GLY A 472 18.33 0.59 -4.61
CA GLY A 472 18.81 1.25 -5.83
C GLY A 472 18.01 0.93 -7.09
N ASP A 473 17.03 0.01 -7.05
CA ASP A 473 16.12 -0.25 -8.16
C ASP A 473 14.72 0.35 -7.91
N GLU A 474 13.79 0.07 -8.84
CA GLU A 474 12.42 0.59 -8.78
C GLU A 474 11.45 -0.36 -8.05
N LYS A 475 11.89 -1.56 -7.65
CA LYS A 475 11.04 -2.54 -6.98
C LYS A 475 10.97 -2.25 -5.49
N ARG A 476 9.78 -2.39 -4.94
CA ARG A 476 9.49 -2.05 -3.55
C ARG A 476 8.46 -3.01 -3.00
N ILE A 477 8.66 -3.40 -1.75
CA ILE A 477 7.63 -4.11 -0.97
C ILE A 477 6.90 -3.10 -0.12
N TYR A 478 5.62 -2.92 -0.42
CA TYR A 478 4.71 -2.04 0.30
C TYR A 478 3.95 -2.82 1.36
N PHE A 479 3.90 -2.25 2.55
CA PHE A 479 3.12 -2.76 3.67
C PHE A 479 1.75 -2.09 3.75
N TRP A 480 0.74 -2.87 4.11
CA TRP A 480 -0.63 -2.40 4.31
C TRP A 480 -1.12 -2.72 5.73
N THR A 481 -1.93 -1.81 6.28
CA THR A 481 -2.53 -1.96 7.62
C THR A 481 -3.98 -2.40 7.55
N THR A 482 -4.49 -2.92 8.66
CA THR A 482 -5.84 -3.48 8.74
C THR A 482 -6.64 -2.95 9.93
N VAL A 483 -7.95 -3.11 9.82
CA VAL A 483 -8.88 -3.04 10.95
C VAL A 483 -9.05 -4.46 11.51
N SER A 484 -8.74 -4.65 12.80
CA SER A 484 -8.93 -5.95 13.46
C SER A 484 -10.41 -6.33 13.51
N CYS A 485 -10.76 -7.48 12.92
CA CYS A 485 -12.11 -8.04 12.95
C CYS A 485 -12.14 -9.42 13.66
N TYR A 486 -11.17 -9.67 14.53
CA TYR A 486 -10.92 -10.98 15.17
C TYR A 486 -11.99 -11.40 16.20
N THR A 487 -12.72 -10.46 16.82
CA THR A 487 -13.70 -10.79 17.86
C THR A 487 -14.93 -11.46 17.26
N HIS A 488 -15.18 -12.72 17.67
CA HIS A 488 -16.31 -13.53 17.24
C HIS A 488 -17.64 -12.86 17.65
N GLY A 489 -18.24 -12.08 16.75
CA GLY A 489 -19.58 -11.52 16.95
C GLY A 489 -19.85 -10.14 16.33
N ASP A 490 -18.85 -9.28 16.13
CA ASP A 490 -19.09 -7.84 15.98
C ASP A 490 -19.01 -7.30 14.53
N LEU A 491 -19.53 -8.01 13.52
CA LEU A 491 -19.61 -7.39 12.17
C LEU A 491 -20.53 -6.18 12.11
N GLU A 492 -21.54 -6.13 12.99
CA GLU A 492 -22.43 -4.97 13.12
C GLU A 492 -21.66 -3.68 13.45
N LYS A 493 -20.45 -3.81 14.01
CA LYS A 493 -19.56 -2.70 14.31
C LYS A 493 -19.08 -1.96 13.06
N TYR A 494 -19.00 -2.65 11.91
CA TYR A 494 -18.35 -2.13 10.71
C TYR A 494 -19.25 -2.05 9.47
N TYR A 495 -20.22 -2.97 9.32
CA TYR A 495 -20.97 -3.12 8.06
C TYR A 495 -22.47 -2.83 8.19
N THR A 496 -22.92 -2.28 9.32
CA THR A 496 -24.28 -1.72 9.39
C THR A 496 -24.42 -0.55 8.43
N PRO A 497 -25.63 -0.26 7.91
CA PRO A 497 -25.85 0.88 7.03
C PRO A 497 -25.31 2.20 7.58
N GLU A 498 -25.51 2.47 8.88
CA GLU A 498 -24.99 3.67 9.56
C GLU A 498 -23.45 3.76 9.51
N LYS A 499 -22.75 2.63 9.62
CA LYS A 499 -21.28 2.58 9.57
C LYS A 499 -20.76 2.73 8.15
N LEU A 500 -21.48 2.17 7.16
CA LEU A 500 -21.17 2.36 5.75
C LEU A 500 -21.41 3.81 5.31
N ASP A 501 -22.54 4.40 5.71
CA ASP A 501 -22.83 5.83 5.51
C ASP A 501 -21.72 6.69 6.08
N LYS A 502 -21.32 6.43 7.34
CA LYS A 502 -20.21 7.16 7.96
C LYS A 502 -18.89 6.99 7.21
N LEU A 503 -18.56 5.78 6.75
CA LEU A 503 -17.35 5.54 5.96
C LEU A 503 -17.36 6.35 4.65
N ILE A 504 -18.50 6.40 3.97
CA ILE A 504 -18.74 7.17 2.73
C ILE A 504 -18.66 8.67 3.00
N ASP A 505 -19.37 9.16 4.00
CA ASP A 505 -19.38 10.56 4.43
C ASP A 505 -17.96 11.04 4.78
N GLU A 506 -17.15 10.19 5.40
CA GLU A 506 -15.76 10.48 5.78
C GLU A 506 -14.74 10.25 4.66
N ARG A 507 -15.18 9.88 3.44
CA ARG A 507 -14.32 9.47 2.31
C ARG A 507 -13.25 8.44 2.71
N GLY A 508 -13.69 7.52 3.55
CA GLY A 508 -12.84 6.64 4.34
C GLY A 508 -12.20 5.50 3.55
N VAL A 509 -11.29 4.81 4.23
CA VAL A 509 -10.67 3.57 3.75
C VAL A 509 -10.83 2.51 4.82
N HIS A 510 -11.40 1.37 4.44
CA HIS A 510 -11.51 0.19 5.28
C HIS A 510 -10.74 -0.96 4.63
N VAL A 511 -9.78 -1.54 5.34
CA VAL A 511 -9.14 -2.82 4.95
C VAL A 511 -9.36 -3.81 6.07
N SER A 512 -10.13 -4.85 5.82
CA SER A 512 -10.58 -5.76 6.87
C SER A 512 -9.60 -6.91 7.09
N HIS A 513 -9.37 -7.31 8.34
CA HIS A 513 -8.68 -8.55 8.71
C HIS A 513 -9.71 -9.59 9.22
N HIS A 514 -10.20 -10.48 8.33
CA HIS A 514 -11.30 -11.41 8.63
C HIS A 514 -10.92 -12.89 8.65
N TYR A 515 -11.72 -13.64 9.42
CA TYR A 515 -11.78 -15.10 9.44
C TYR A 515 -13.20 -15.55 9.05
N PHE A 516 -13.63 -15.22 7.82
CA PHE A 516 -15.03 -15.37 7.41
C PHE A 516 -15.56 -16.79 7.55
N ALA A 517 -14.77 -17.81 7.19
CA ALA A 517 -15.13 -19.22 7.32
C ALA A 517 -15.60 -19.57 8.75
N LEU A 518 -14.88 -19.11 9.77
CA LEU A 518 -15.24 -19.31 11.18
C LEU A 518 -16.44 -18.49 11.63
N GLN A 519 -16.52 -17.24 11.16
CA GLN A 519 -17.39 -16.25 11.76
C GLN A 519 -18.75 -16.13 11.07
N LYS A 520 -18.83 -16.45 9.77
CA LYS A 520 -19.94 -16.08 8.88
C LYS A 520 -20.47 -17.19 8.01
N THR A 521 -20.12 -18.42 8.34
CA THR A 521 -20.81 -19.58 7.80
C THR A 521 -21.59 -20.25 8.92
N ARG A 522 -22.71 -20.87 8.56
CA ARG A 522 -23.50 -21.69 9.46
C ARG A 522 -23.77 -23.05 8.81
N PRO A 523 -23.80 -24.12 9.61
CA PRO A 523 -24.12 -25.44 9.12
C PRO A 523 -25.58 -25.48 8.59
N ILE A 524 -25.79 -26.05 7.41
CA ILE A 524 -27.15 -26.36 6.89
C ILE A 524 -27.72 -27.46 7.79
N ALA A 525 -28.78 -27.19 8.54
CA ALA A 525 -29.33 -28.08 9.58
C ALA A 525 -29.24 -29.60 9.22
N PRO A 526 -28.70 -30.46 10.11
CA PRO A 526 -28.33 -31.82 9.74
C PRO A 526 -29.54 -32.71 9.49
N HIS A 527 -29.55 -33.40 8.35
CA HIS A 527 -30.22 -34.70 8.21
C HIS A 527 -29.18 -35.80 8.44
N TYR A 528 -29.12 -36.39 9.64
CA TYR A 528 -28.25 -37.54 9.87
C TYR A 528 -28.87 -38.79 9.25
N LEU A 529 -28.12 -39.49 8.39
CA LEU A 529 -28.51 -40.78 7.82
C LEU A 529 -27.52 -41.86 8.30
N ILE A 530 -27.99 -42.76 9.17
CA ILE A 530 -27.22 -43.93 9.61
C ILE A 530 -28.01 -45.16 9.22
N ARG A 531 -27.33 -46.17 8.68
CA ARG A 531 -27.95 -47.47 8.41
C ARG A 531 -27.21 -48.57 9.16
N ILE A 532 -27.99 -49.50 9.73
CA ILE A 532 -27.51 -50.68 10.44
C ILE A 532 -28.15 -51.92 9.83
N ASP A 533 -27.32 -52.86 9.37
CA ASP A 533 -27.79 -54.06 8.67
C ASP A 533 -27.83 -55.30 9.59
N THR A 534 -26.85 -55.45 10.48
CA THR A 534 -26.77 -56.64 11.33
C THR A 534 -26.06 -56.32 12.64
N VAL A 535 -26.62 -56.80 13.74
CA VAL A 535 -26.20 -56.55 15.11
C VAL A 535 -26.11 -57.91 15.82
N GLY A 536 -25.01 -58.24 16.50
CA GLY A 536 -24.85 -59.53 17.16
C GLY A 536 -24.06 -59.48 18.45
N VAL A 537 -24.50 -60.24 19.45
CA VAL A 537 -23.81 -60.40 20.74
C VAL A 537 -23.60 -61.88 21.04
N GLY A 538 -22.35 -62.28 21.27
CA GLY A 538 -21.97 -63.66 21.57
C GLY A 538 -20.88 -63.76 22.63
N PHE A 539 -20.51 -64.99 23.00
CA PHE A 539 -19.47 -65.28 23.98
C PHE A 539 -18.13 -65.60 23.30
N ALA A 540 -17.02 -65.27 23.97
CA ALA A 540 -15.67 -65.63 23.53
C ALA A 540 -14.95 -66.52 24.56
N ASP A 541 -14.22 -67.53 24.08
CA ASP A 541 -13.34 -68.36 24.89
C ASP A 541 -11.86 -67.90 24.72
N GLY A 542 -11.25 -67.37 25.79
CA GLY A 542 -9.82 -67.00 25.83
C GLY A 542 -9.50 -65.55 25.42
N LEU A 543 -8.57 -64.93 26.14
CA LEU A 543 -8.32 -63.48 26.17
C LEU A 543 -7.00 -63.10 25.47
N GLN A 544 -7.08 -62.31 24.39
CA GLN A 544 -6.26 -61.12 24.07
C GLN A 544 -6.56 -60.72 22.62
N LEU A 545 -7.38 -59.69 22.43
CA LEU A 545 -7.58 -59.01 21.14
C LEU A 545 -6.90 -57.65 21.26
N GLU A 546 -5.75 -57.49 20.59
CA GLU A 546 -5.20 -56.15 20.32
C GLU A 546 -6.17 -55.39 19.41
N TYR A 547 -6.23 -54.06 19.57
CA TYR A 547 -6.94 -53.14 18.68
C TYR A 547 -6.40 -53.30 17.25
N GLY A 548 -7.05 -54.14 16.46
CA GLY A 548 -6.63 -54.50 15.11
C GLY A 548 -7.41 -55.72 14.61
N ASP A 549 -7.77 -55.70 13.33
CA ASP A 549 -8.84 -56.48 12.67
C ASP A 549 -8.65 -58.02 12.61
N SER A 550 -7.99 -58.67 13.57
CA SER A 550 -7.71 -60.11 13.48
C SER A 550 -7.44 -60.81 14.80
N ALA A 551 -8.46 -61.43 15.43
CA ALA A 551 -8.27 -62.75 16.07
C ALA A 551 -9.58 -63.57 16.25
N SER A 552 -9.45 -64.85 15.89
CA SER A 552 -10.14 -66.10 16.33
C SER A 552 -11.65 -66.15 16.64
N SER A 553 -12.32 -67.04 15.89
CA SER A 553 -13.58 -67.79 16.13
C SER A 553 -14.61 -67.18 17.10
N PHE A 554 -15.48 -66.33 16.55
CA PHE A 554 -16.80 -66.00 17.12
C PHE A 554 -17.73 -67.21 16.95
N ASP A 555 -18.35 -67.71 18.03
CA ASP A 555 -19.44 -68.67 17.91
C ASP A 555 -20.70 -67.94 17.41
N THR A 556 -20.90 -67.94 16.08
CA THR A 556 -22.07 -67.33 15.45
C THR A 556 -23.39 -68.02 15.80
N THR A 557 -23.36 -69.18 16.48
CA THR A 557 -24.58 -69.94 16.78
C THR A 557 -25.30 -69.43 18.04
N ILE A 558 -24.67 -68.56 18.82
CA ILE A 558 -25.24 -67.95 20.02
C ILE A 558 -25.33 -66.44 19.82
N ASN A 559 -26.52 -65.94 19.49
CA ASN A 559 -26.82 -64.50 19.51
C ASN A 559 -27.83 -64.24 20.63
N LEU A 560 -27.45 -63.39 21.59
CA LEU A 560 -28.29 -63.05 22.74
C LEU A 560 -29.33 -61.96 22.43
N LEU A 561 -29.23 -61.32 21.27
CA LEU A 561 -30.16 -60.28 20.85
C LEU A 561 -31.41 -60.88 20.19
N ILE A 562 -32.54 -60.22 20.42
CA ILE A 562 -33.80 -60.47 19.71
C ILE A 562 -33.79 -59.60 18.45
N ASN A 563 -34.19 -60.16 17.31
CA ASN A 563 -34.26 -59.46 16.02
C ASN A 563 -32.91 -58.84 15.54
N PRO A 564 -31.79 -59.56 15.63
CA PRO A 564 -30.44 -59.02 15.41
C PRO A 564 -30.18 -58.42 14.02
N SER A 565 -30.96 -58.80 13.01
CA SER A 565 -30.85 -58.27 11.63
C SER A 565 -32.13 -57.56 11.19
N PHE A 566 -32.94 -57.11 12.15
CA PHE A 566 -34.23 -56.46 11.90
C PHE A 566 -35.18 -57.29 11.02
N GLU A 567 -34.99 -58.61 10.99
CA GLU A 567 -35.67 -59.56 10.11
C GLU A 567 -37.19 -59.60 10.28
N THR A 568 -37.72 -59.12 11.40
CA THR A 568 -39.16 -58.98 11.64
C THR A 568 -39.80 -57.81 10.86
N GLY A 569 -39.00 -56.91 10.29
CA GLY A 569 -39.48 -55.70 9.62
C GLY A 569 -39.87 -54.57 10.57
N ASP A 570 -39.57 -54.71 11.87
CA ASP A 570 -39.81 -53.73 12.93
C ASP A 570 -38.65 -53.68 13.94
N LEU A 571 -38.80 -52.89 15.01
CA LEU A 571 -37.81 -52.73 16.08
C LEU A 571 -38.03 -53.66 17.29
N SER A 572 -38.75 -54.77 17.13
CA SER A 572 -38.95 -55.72 18.23
C SER A 572 -37.62 -56.13 18.86
N GLY A 573 -37.50 -56.01 20.19
CA GLY A 573 -36.26 -56.29 20.92
C GLY A 573 -35.36 -55.08 21.18
N TYR A 574 -35.64 -53.93 20.55
CA TYR A 574 -34.86 -52.70 20.70
C TYR A 574 -35.70 -51.54 21.26
N PHE A 575 -35.03 -50.62 21.95
CA PHE A 575 -35.59 -49.41 22.53
C PHE A 575 -34.86 -48.18 22.01
N GLU A 576 -35.62 -47.14 21.64
CA GLU A 576 -35.09 -45.87 21.14
C GLU A 576 -35.03 -44.82 22.27
N SER A 577 -34.02 -43.95 22.27
CA SER A 577 -34.03 -42.74 23.09
C SER A 577 -34.86 -41.61 22.45
N HIS A 578 -35.18 -40.59 23.25
CA HIS A 578 -35.88 -39.40 22.77
C HIS A 578 -34.96 -38.56 21.86
N GLY A 579 -35.49 -37.98 20.77
CA GLY A 579 -34.75 -37.03 19.91
C GLY A 579 -34.51 -37.46 18.45
N GLY A 580 -35.15 -38.54 17.99
CA GLY A 580 -35.11 -39.03 16.60
C GLY A 580 -36.17 -40.10 16.34
N TYR A 581 -36.17 -40.69 15.15
CA TYR A 581 -37.02 -41.84 14.80
C TYR A 581 -36.26 -42.85 13.92
N THR A 582 -36.53 -44.14 14.13
CA THR A 582 -36.00 -45.24 13.31
C THR A 582 -37.04 -45.69 12.29
N THR A 583 -36.60 -45.94 11.05
CA THR A 583 -37.39 -46.61 10.03
C THR A 583 -36.70 -47.89 9.60
N ILE A 584 -37.44 -49.00 9.53
CA ILE A 584 -36.93 -50.24 8.95
C ILE A 584 -37.09 -50.19 7.43
N VAL A 585 -35.98 -50.36 6.71
CA VAL A 585 -35.96 -50.25 5.24
C VAL A 585 -35.33 -51.49 4.61
N ASN A 586 -35.81 -51.85 3.41
CA ASN A 586 -35.34 -53.00 2.65
C ASN A 586 -34.24 -52.56 1.68
N SER A 587 -33.01 -52.38 2.17
CA SER A 587 -31.85 -51.96 1.37
C SER A 587 -30.60 -52.77 1.76
N TYR A 588 -29.89 -53.41 0.84
CA TYR A 588 -29.03 -54.57 1.16
C TYR A 588 -27.62 -54.58 0.50
N PRO A 589 -26.52 -55.19 1.09
CA PRO A 589 -26.07 -56.57 0.74
C PRO A 589 -25.17 -57.39 1.75
N LYS A 590 -25.70 -58.43 2.42
CA LYS A 590 -25.18 -59.85 2.52
C LYS A 590 -26.14 -60.85 3.26
N LEU A 591 -27.03 -61.59 2.54
CA LEU A 591 -28.17 -62.46 3.01
C LEU A 591 -29.69 -62.01 3.14
N GLY A 592 -30.25 -61.05 2.39
CA GLY A 592 -31.70 -60.75 2.34
C GLY A 592 -32.40 -60.13 3.57
N ASN A 593 -31.70 -59.43 4.47
CA ASN A 593 -32.25 -58.85 5.71
C ASN A 593 -32.70 -57.38 5.58
N TYR A 594 -33.50 -56.89 6.55
CA TYR A 594 -33.85 -55.47 6.66
C TYR A 594 -32.72 -54.70 7.37
N CYS A 595 -32.66 -53.38 7.17
CA CYS A 595 -31.76 -52.53 7.92
C CYS A 595 -32.54 -51.45 8.69
N ALA A 596 -32.09 -51.11 9.89
CA ALA A 596 -32.58 -49.97 10.64
C ALA A 596 -31.92 -48.69 10.12
N MET A 597 -32.73 -47.72 9.72
CA MET A 597 -32.30 -46.39 9.31
C MET A 597 -32.66 -45.38 10.39
N PHE A 598 -31.67 -44.67 10.91
CA PHE A 598 -31.89 -43.62 11.89
C PHE A 598 -31.97 -42.26 11.24
N THR A 599 -32.96 -41.48 11.68
CA THR A 599 -33.06 -40.06 11.38
C THR A 599 -33.24 -39.32 12.70
N ALA A 600 -32.20 -38.63 13.12
CA ALA A 600 -32.18 -37.87 14.37
C ALA A 600 -32.15 -36.37 14.09
N THR A 601 -32.81 -35.58 14.93
CA THR A 601 -32.80 -34.10 14.85
C THR A 601 -31.97 -33.47 15.98
N GLY A 602 -31.19 -34.27 16.72
CA GLY A 602 -30.38 -33.82 17.86
C GLY A 602 -29.26 -34.78 18.27
N ASN A 603 -28.45 -34.34 19.25
CA ASN A 603 -27.32 -35.11 19.77
C ASN A 603 -27.80 -36.28 20.66
N ASN A 604 -27.11 -37.42 20.60
CA ASN A 604 -27.31 -38.59 21.48
C ASN A 604 -28.58 -39.42 21.21
N TYR A 605 -29.03 -39.48 19.96
CA TYR A 605 -30.01 -40.49 19.60
C TYR A 605 -29.36 -41.88 19.67
N GLN A 606 -30.00 -42.81 20.37
CA GLN A 606 -29.47 -44.15 20.62
C GLN A 606 -30.54 -45.21 20.47
N ILE A 607 -30.10 -46.38 20.01
CA ILE A 607 -30.88 -47.60 20.11
C ILE A 607 -30.17 -48.56 21.07
N ASN A 608 -30.98 -49.17 21.92
CA ASN A 608 -30.52 -50.08 22.96
C ASN A 608 -31.25 -51.42 22.83
N SER A 609 -30.56 -52.52 23.13
CA SER A 609 -31.19 -53.83 23.31
C SER A 609 -30.62 -54.47 24.57
N SER A 610 -31.52 -55.00 25.40
CA SER A 610 -31.21 -55.59 26.69
C SER A 610 -31.44 -57.10 26.69
N PHE A 611 -30.58 -57.85 27.38
CA PHE A 611 -30.75 -59.29 27.58
C PHE A 611 -30.35 -59.71 28.99
N LEU A 612 -30.94 -60.81 29.45
CA LEU A 612 -30.77 -61.38 30.80
C LEU A 612 -29.98 -62.70 30.76
N ASN A 613 -29.42 -63.12 31.89
CA ASN A 613 -28.72 -64.40 32.10
C ASN A 613 -27.43 -64.60 31.29
N PHE A 614 -26.48 -63.68 31.40
CA PHE A 614 -25.13 -63.85 30.87
C PHE A 614 -24.18 -64.47 31.91
N ASP A 615 -23.15 -65.19 31.46
CA ASP A 615 -22.11 -65.75 32.32
C ASP A 615 -21.05 -64.67 32.61
N ARG A 616 -21.06 -64.12 33.83
CA ARG A 616 -20.13 -63.07 34.30
C ARG A 616 -18.65 -63.46 34.20
N GLU A 617 -18.34 -64.74 34.13
CA GLU A 617 -16.96 -65.20 33.96
C GLU A 617 -16.51 -65.18 32.49
N ARG A 618 -17.40 -64.92 31.52
CA ARG A 618 -17.08 -64.87 30.09
C ARG A 618 -17.00 -63.45 29.54
N HIS A 619 -16.20 -63.28 28.49
CA HIS A 619 -16.19 -62.05 27.71
C HIS A 619 -17.37 -62.00 26.76
N LEU A 620 -17.98 -60.82 26.64
CA LEU A 620 -19.01 -60.50 25.66
C LEU A 620 -18.35 -59.85 24.45
N ILE A 621 -18.72 -60.29 23.26
CA ILE A 621 -18.37 -59.64 22.00
C ILE A 621 -19.64 -59.08 21.37
N PHE A 622 -19.66 -57.77 21.18
CA PHE A 622 -20.68 -57.06 20.42
C PHE A 622 -20.15 -56.69 19.03
N SER A 623 -20.81 -57.15 17.97
CA SER A 623 -20.43 -56.89 16.58
C SER A 623 -21.60 -56.31 15.80
N VAL A 624 -21.33 -55.28 14.99
CA VAL A 624 -22.37 -54.61 14.20
C VAL A 624 -21.84 -54.17 12.83
N PHE A 625 -22.67 -54.31 11.79
CA PHE A 625 -22.45 -53.75 10.46
C PHE A 625 -23.21 -52.44 10.30
N LEU A 626 -22.48 -51.39 9.94
CA LEU A 626 -22.98 -50.02 9.99
C LEU A 626 -22.30 -49.13 8.94
N ARG A 627 -22.99 -48.06 8.52
CA ARG A 627 -22.48 -47.02 7.61
C ARG A 627 -23.13 -45.66 7.91
N GLY A 628 -22.49 -44.58 7.49
CA GLY A 628 -22.85 -43.20 7.84
C GLY A 628 -22.17 -42.72 9.13
N PHE A 629 -22.74 -41.69 9.77
CA PHE A 629 -22.15 -41.02 10.94
C PHE A 629 -22.41 -41.73 12.26
N ILE A 630 -21.37 -42.20 12.95
CA ILE A 630 -21.56 -42.96 14.18
C ILE A 630 -20.66 -42.40 15.28
N GLY A 631 -21.28 -42.08 16.41
CA GLY A 631 -20.58 -41.59 17.58
C GLY A 631 -19.83 -42.71 18.29
N SER A 632 -20.55 -43.72 18.75
CA SER A 632 -19.96 -44.85 19.46
C SER A 632 -20.85 -46.09 19.40
N ILE A 633 -20.23 -47.25 19.63
CA ILE A 633 -20.90 -48.51 19.93
C ILE A 633 -20.40 -49.03 21.28
N GLY A 634 -21.23 -49.70 22.08
CA GLY A 634 -20.79 -50.16 23.40
C GLY A 634 -21.64 -51.26 24.02
N ILE A 635 -21.07 -51.88 25.05
CA ILE A 635 -21.73 -52.80 25.97
C ILE A 635 -21.83 -52.09 27.33
N GLN A 636 -23.00 -52.12 27.94
CA GLN A 636 -23.31 -51.46 29.22
C GLN A 636 -23.86 -52.49 30.21
N TYR A 637 -23.41 -52.42 31.45
CA TYR A 637 -23.79 -53.33 32.54
C TYR A 637 -24.69 -52.59 33.54
N TYR A 638 -25.78 -53.21 33.97
CA TYR A 638 -26.75 -52.63 34.90
C TYR A 638 -27.09 -53.61 36.04
N ASP A 639 -27.37 -53.06 37.23
CA ASP A 639 -27.86 -53.86 38.36
C ASP A 639 -29.35 -54.25 38.23
N ASP A 640 -29.83 -55.09 39.17
CA ASP A 640 -31.22 -55.59 39.27
C ASP A 640 -32.27 -54.48 39.37
N ASP A 641 -31.87 -53.32 39.90
CA ASP A 641 -32.72 -52.13 40.04
C ASP A 641 -32.67 -51.23 38.78
N GLY A 642 -31.86 -51.61 37.77
CA GLY A 642 -31.69 -50.89 36.52
C GLY A 642 -30.70 -49.73 36.58
N ASN A 643 -29.87 -49.63 37.62
CA ASN A 643 -28.83 -48.61 37.72
C ASN A 643 -27.62 -49.00 36.87
N TYR A 644 -27.04 -48.02 36.18
CA TYR A 644 -25.82 -48.20 35.39
C TYR A 644 -24.63 -48.50 36.32
N LEU A 645 -23.89 -49.56 36.00
CA LEU A 645 -22.68 -49.97 36.72
C LEU A 645 -21.42 -49.50 35.97
N ASP A 646 -21.23 -50.01 34.76
CA ASP A 646 -20.05 -49.74 33.93
C ASP A 646 -20.33 -50.02 32.44
N GLY A 647 -19.37 -49.75 31.55
CA GLY A 647 -19.51 -50.06 30.14
C GLY A 647 -18.22 -49.99 29.33
N ASP A 648 -18.15 -50.85 28.31
CA ASP A 648 -17.06 -50.94 27.35
C ASP A 648 -17.51 -50.30 26.02
N TYR A 649 -16.75 -49.32 25.53
CA TYR A 649 -17.13 -48.52 24.35
C TYR A 649 -16.03 -48.51 23.29
N LEU A 650 -16.44 -48.59 22.02
CA LEU A 650 -15.64 -48.18 20.87
C LEU A 650 -16.15 -46.81 20.40
N TYR A 651 -15.32 -45.78 20.56
CA TYR A 651 -15.58 -44.45 20.03
C TYR A 651 -15.15 -44.38 18.56
N ILE A 652 -16.06 -43.98 17.68
CA ILE A 652 -15.85 -43.93 16.22
C ILE A 652 -15.71 -42.47 15.76
N GLY A 653 -16.58 -41.58 16.24
CA GLY A 653 -16.45 -40.13 16.11
C GLY A 653 -16.34 -39.56 14.68
N THR A 654 -16.60 -40.36 13.63
CA THR A 654 -16.33 -40.03 12.22
C THR A 654 -17.40 -40.62 11.28
N ASN A 655 -17.50 -40.10 10.05
CA ASN A 655 -18.34 -40.69 9.00
C ASN A 655 -17.66 -41.93 8.42
N LEU A 656 -18.38 -43.05 8.39
CA LEU A 656 -17.88 -44.31 7.82
C LEU A 656 -18.11 -44.43 6.29
N GLY A 657 -18.67 -43.39 5.68
CA GLY A 657 -18.95 -43.32 4.25
C GLY A 657 -20.15 -44.19 3.84
N GLY A 658 -20.27 -44.41 2.52
CA GLY A 658 -21.39 -45.17 1.93
C GLY A 658 -21.24 -46.70 2.00
N GLU A 659 -20.07 -47.21 2.34
CA GLU A 659 -19.75 -48.63 2.41
C GLU A 659 -20.04 -49.24 3.78
N TRP A 660 -20.47 -50.50 3.80
CA TRP A 660 -20.76 -51.21 5.05
C TRP A 660 -19.47 -51.62 5.76
N GLN A 661 -19.31 -51.18 7.00
CA GLN A 661 -18.16 -51.53 7.83
C GLN A 661 -18.60 -52.35 9.04
N ARG A 662 -17.82 -53.37 9.37
CA ARG A 662 -17.99 -54.13 10.61
C ARG A 662 -17.26 -53.41 11.73
N LYS A 663 -17.92 -53.22 12.87
CA LYS A 663 -17.31 -52.73 14.11
C LYS A 663 -17.56 -53.74 15.23
N ILE A 664 -16.59 -53.84 16.14
CA ILE A 664 -16.60 -54.84 17.20
C ILE A 664 -16.14 -54.16 18.49
N VAL A 665 -16.86 -54.38 19.57
CA VAL A 665 -16.43 -54.04 20.94
C VAL A 665 -16.50 -55.31 21.78
N SER A 666 -15.49 -55.51 22.60
CA SER A 666 -15.40 -56.64 23.53
C SER A 666 -15.37 -56.09 24.94
N GLY A 667 -16.14 -56.71 25.82
CA GLY A 667 -16.27 -56.28 27.20
C GLY A 667 -16.34 -57.44 28.17
N ARG A 668 -16.11 -57.15 29.45
CA ARG A 668 -16.38 -58.07 30.56
C ARG A 668 -16.95 -57.29 31.73
N GLU A 669 -17.92 -57.87 32.42
CA GLU A 669 -18.43 -57.31 33.66
C GLU A 669 -17.28 -57.11 34.68
N PRO A 670 -17.16 -55.95 35.33
CA PRO A 670 -16.15 -55.73 36.36
C PRO A 670 -16.43 -56.60 37.60
N LEU A 671 -15.45 -57.41 38.01
CA LEU A 671 -15.58 -58.36 39.13
C LEU A 671 -15.66 -57.70 40.52
N ASP A 672 -15.45 -56.38 40.59
CA ASP A 672 -15.39 -55.62 41.83
C ASP A 672 -16.78 -55.21 42.37
N TYR A 673 -17.86 -55.43 41.59
CA TYR A 673 -19.24 -55.18 42.01
C TYR A 673 -19.90 -56.45 42.60
N PRO A 674 -20.75 -56.32 43.65
CA PRO A 674 -21.53 -57.44 44.16
C PRO A 674 -22.44 -58.02 43.07
N PRO A 675 -22.84 -59.32 43.15
CA PRO A 675 -23.56 -60.04 42.10
C PRO A 675 -25.02 -59.55 41.94
N LEU A 676 -25.18 -58.33 41.45
CA LEU A 676 -26.44 -57.66 41.22
C LEU A 676 -26.66 -57.37 39.73
N THR A 677 -25.72 -57.71 38.84
CA THR A 677 -25.87 -57.45 37.41
C THR A 677 -26.75 -58.52 36.77
N THR A 678 -27.98 -58.17 36.41
CA THR A 678 -28.86 -59.07 35.64
C THR A 678 -29.08 -58.64 34.20
N ASN A 679 -28.73 -57.40 33.84
CA ASN A 679 -29.07 -56.83 32.54
C ASN A 679 -27.84 -56.22 31.84
N VAL A 680 -27.62 -56.64 30.60
CA VAL A 680 -26.61 -56.06 29.70
C VAL A 680 -27.33 -55.39 28.54
N SER A 681 -26.97 -54.14 28.26
CA SER A 681 -27.46 -53.39 27.11
C SER A 681 -26.35 -53.19 26.08
N VAL A 682 -26.64 -53.42 24.81
CA VAL A 682 -25.81 -52.87 23.72
C VAL A 682 -26.34 -51.52 23.29
N ARG A 683 -25.44 -50.59 23.01
CA ARG A 683 -25.76 -49.19 22.69
C ARG A 683 -25.09 -48.79 21.39
N ILE A 684 -25.82 -48.06 20.54
CA ILE A 684 -25.27 -47.38 19.37
C ILE A 684 -25.72 -45.92 19.43
N VAL A 685 -24.77 -44.98 19.33
CA VAL A 685 -25.00 -43.56 19.60
C VAL A 685 -24.64 -42.70 18.41
N THR A 686 -25.46 -41.70 18.14
CA THR A 686 -25.11 -40.58 17.26
C THR A 686 -24.47 -39.45 18.09
N HIS A 687 -23.21 -39.10 17.81
CA HIS A 687 -22.61 -37.85 18.30
C HIS A 687 -22.71 -36.83 17.17
N GLY A 688 -23.38 -35.72 17.43
CA GLY A 688 -23.55 -34.65 16.45
C GLY A 688 -22.37 -33.68 16.45
N ASN A 689 -21.99 -33.31 15.22
CA ASN A 689 -21.57 -31.97 14.78
C ASN A 689 -20.90 -32.06 13.39
N TYR A 690 -21.57 -32.66 12.40
CA TYR A 690 -21.14 -32.51 11.01
C TYR A 690 -22.38 -32.44 10.11
N THR A 691 -22.54 -31.31 9.42
CA THR A 691 -23.51 -31.10 8.34
C THR A 691 -22.78 -31.26 7.02
N GLU A 692 -23.32 -32.07 6.11
CA GLU A 692 -22.94 -32.01 4.69
C GLU A 692 -23.61 -30.76 4.10
N GLY A 693 -23.02 -29.59 4.37
CA GLY A 693 -23.54 -28.32 3.87
C GLY A 693 -23.28 -27.14 4.80
N TRP A 694 -22.79 -26.03 4.24
CA TRP A 694 -22.65 -24.73 4.89
C TRP A 694 -23.36 -23.65 4.07
N GLU A 695 -23.93 -22.67 4.75
CA GLU A 695 -24.52 -21.46 4.16
C GLU A 695 -23.87 -20.23 4.78
N ILE A 696 -23.80 -19.15 4.02
CA ILE A 696 -23.43 -17.85 4.56
C ILE A 696 -24.47 -17.39 5.60
N ASP A 697 -24.02 -16.68 6.62
CA ASP A 697 -24.91 -16.01 7.55
C ASP A 697 -25.82 -15.02 6.80
N SER A 698 -27.13 -15.10 7.06
CA SER A 698 -28.12 -14.31 6.33
C SER A 698 -28.06 -12.80 6.64
N VAL A 699 -27.60 -12.42 7.84
CA VAL A 699 -27.44 -11.00 8.19
C VAL A 699 -26.24 -10.42 7.46
N PHE A 700 -25.12 -11.14 7.47
CA PHE A 700 -23.93 -10.73 6.73
C PHE A 700 -24.17 -10.67 5.22
N ASN A 701 -24.89 -11.63 4.63
CA ASN A 701 -25.30 -11.55 3.23
C ASN A 701 -26.15 -10.30 2.96
N GLY A 702 -26.99 -9.87 3.91
CA GLY A 702 -27.72 -8.61 3.78
C GLY A 702 -26.80 -7.39 3.72
N TYR A 703 -25.71 -7.37 4.50
CA TYR A 703 -24.70 -6.32 4.42
C TYR A 703 -23.93 -6.34 3.10
N LEU A 704 -23.59 -7.52 2.56
CA LEU A 704 -22.97 -7.64 1.24
C LEU A 704 -23.86 -7.06 0.13
N SER A 705 -25.18 -7.32 0.21
CA SER A 705 -26.13 -6.71 -0.73
C SER A 705 -26.22 -5.18 -0.59
N ASP A 706 -26.13 -4.63 0.63
CA ASP A 706 -26.09 -3.16 0.85
C ASP A 706 -24.80 -2.54 0.26
N ILE A 707 -23.65 -3.17 0.53
CA ILE A 707 -22.35 -2.77 -0.02
C ILE A 707 -22.39 -2.80 -1.56
N SER A 708 -22.97 -3.83 -2.15
CA SER A 708 -23.14 -3.96 -3.60
C SER A 708 -24.02 -2.86 -4.21
N SER A 709 -25.09 -2.45 -3.51
CA SER A 709 -25.93 -1.32 -3.93
C SER A 709 -25.12 -0.03 -3.98
N ARG A 710 -24.39 0.29 -2.91
CA ARG A 710 -23.54 1.48 -2.81
C ARG A 710 -22.40 1.50 -3.83
N GLN A 711 -21.84 0.34 -4.14
CA GLN A 711 -20.86 0.23 -5.24
C GLN A 711 -21.52 0.52 -6.59
N THR A 712 -22.72 -0.01 -6.85
CA THR A 712 -23.44 0.25 -8.10
C THR A 712 -23.85 1.72 -8.24
N GLU A 713 -24.09 2.40 -7.12
CA GLU A 713 -24.44 3.82 -7.03
C GLU A 713 -23.22 4.76 -7.15
N GLY A 714 -21.99 4.22 -7.17
CA GLY A 714 -20.78 5.03 -7.28
C GLY A 714 -20.36 5.70 -5.98
N GLU A 715 -20.77 5.17 -4.82
CA GLU A 715 -20.41 5.70 -3.50
C GLU A 715 -19.23 4.94 -2.89
N LEU A 716 -19.19 3.61 -3.07
CA LEU A 716 -18.23 2.74 -2.41
C LEU A 716 -17.44 1.88 -3.40
N TRP A 717 -16.12 2.00 -3.40
CA TRP A 717 -15.24 1.15 -4.20
C TRP A 717 -14.83 -0.11 -3.42
N VAL A 718 -15.09 -1.29 -3.99
CA VAL A 718 -14.75 -2.59 -3.37
C VAL A 718 -13.75 -3.37 -4.23
N PRO A 719 -12.44 -3.06 -4.16
CA PRO A 719 -11.40 -3.76 -4.91
C PRO A 719 -10.80 -4.94 -4.14
N THR A 720 -10.00 -5.76 -4.85
CA THR A 720 -9.01 -6.60 -4.16
C THR A 720 -7.90 -5.72 -3.56
N LEU A 721 -7.10 -6.28 -2.65
CA LEU A 721 -6.07 -5.51 -1.97
C LEU A 721 -4.96 -5.06 -2.92
N SER A 722 -4.53 -5.91 -3.85
CA SER A 722 -3.56 -5.51 -4.87
C SER A 722 -4.10 -4.41 -5.78
N GLN A 723 -5.39 -4.46 -6.18
CA GLN A 723 -6.01 -3.40 -6.99
C GLN A 723 -6.06 -2.06 -6.26
N PHE A 724 -6.39 -2.08 -4.95
CA PHE A 724 -6.33 -0.89 -4.09
C PHE A 724 -4.91 -0.32 -4.04
N ALA A 725 -3.92 -1.16 -3.79
CA ALA A 725 -2.53 -0.73 -3.64
C ALA A 725 -1.92 -0.24 -4.97
N ASP A 726 -2.18 -0.93 -6.08
CA ASP A 726 -1.78 -0.50 -7.43
C ASP A 726 -2.33 0.91 -7.73
N TYR A 727 -3.62 1.15 -7.46
CA TYR A 727 -4.21 2.47 -7.70
C TYR A 727 -3.51 3.56 -6.87
N LEU A 728 -3.36 3.36 -5.55
CA LEU A 728 -2.69 4.33 -4.69
C LEU A 728 -1.27 4.64 -5.19
N ILE A 729 -0.47 3.62 -5.49
CA ILE A 729 0.89 3.80 -6.03
C ILE A 729 0.85 4.57 -7.35
N SER A 730 -0.07 4.24 -8.27
CA SER A 730 -0.21 4.97 -9.54
C SER A 730 -0.48 6.46 -9.32
N THR A 731 -1.22 6.83 -8.26
CA THR A 731 -1.48 8.24 -7.93
C THR A 731 -0.21 9.01 -7.53
N SER A 732 0.78 8.32 -6.96
CA SER A 732 2.09 8.92 -6.65
C SER A 732 2.92 9.22 -7.90
N SER A 733 2.59 8.59 -9.02
CA SER A 733 3.25 8.80 -10.32
C SER A 733 2.72 10.01 -11.09
N VAL A 734 1.66 10.66 -10.58
CA VAL A 734 1.04 11.84 -11.19
C VAL A 734 1.57 13.12 -10.53
N GLU A 735 1.99 14.10 -11.32
CA GLU A 735 2.38 15.42 -10.86
C GLU A 735 1.42 16.48 -11.42
N ILE A 736 0.91 17.36 -10.57
CA ILE A 736 0.01 18.45 -10.96
C ILE A 736 0.76 19.77 -10.78
N VAL A 737 1.07 20.43 -11.90
CA VAL A 737 1.91 21.63 -11.92
C VAL A 737 1.09 22.84 -12.41
N PRO A 738 0.72 23.79 -11.52
CA PRO A 738 0.06 25.01 -11.96
C PRO A 738 1.00 25.83 -12.87
N GLN A 739 0.46 26.48 -13.89
CA GLN A 739 1.14 27.40 -14.80
C GLN A 739 0.73 28.84 -14.51
N ASP A 740 1.53 29.81 -14.94
CA ASP A 740 1.36 31.23 -14.58
C ASP A 740 0.04 31.84 -15.09
N ASP A 741 -0.57 31.27 -16.13
CA ASP A 741 -1.86 31.68 -16.70
C ASP A 741 -3.08 30.98 -16.06
N GLY A 742 -2.87 30.12 -15.06
CA GLY A 742 -3.92 29.37 -14.37
C GLY A 742 -4.30 28.03 -15.01
N LEU A 743 -3.61 27.62 -16.08
CA LEU A 743 -3.63 26.24 -16.59
C LEU A 743 -2.86 25.31 -15.64
N TYR A 744 -3.23 24.04 -15.59
CA TYR A 744 -2.48 23.00 -14.87
C TYR A 744 -1.91 22.01 -15.87
N LYS A 745 -0.63 21.68 -15.73
CA LYS A 745 -0.02 20.55 -16.43
C LYS A 745 -0.07 19.33 -15.54
N ILE A 746 -0.64 18.26 -16.06
CA ILE A 746 -0.66 16.95 -15.41
C ILE A 746 0.40 16.10 -16.11
N TYR A 747 1.39 15.63 -15.36
CA TYR A 747 2.39 14.68 -15.85
C TYR A 747 2.16 13.33 -15.21
N THR A 748 2.23 12.27 -15.99
CA THR A 748 1.95 10.92 -15.51
C THR A 748 3.01 9.97 -16.01
N LYS A 749 3.66 9.22 -15.11
CA LYS A 749 4.63 8.17 -15.48
C LYS A 749 3.93 6.84 -15.78
N GLU A 750 2.92 6.47 -14.99
CA GLU A 750 2.23 5.18 -15.10
C GLU A 750 0.77 5.33 -15.54
N ALA A 751 0.26 4.35 -16.29
CA ALA A 751 -1.15 4.34 -16.65
C ALA A 751 -2.03 4.22 -15.40
N SER A 752 -3.16 4.92 -15.36
CA SER A 752 -4.14 4.79 -14.29
C SER A 752 -5.55 4.89 -14.87
N ASN A 753 -6.45 4.01 -14.44
CA ASN A 753 -7.84 4.05 -14.87
C ASN A 753 -8.70 4.70 -13.78
N GLY A 754 -9.57 5.62 -14.18
CA GLY A 754 -10.42 6.38 -13.29
C GLY A 754 -9.63 7.35 -12.41
N PHE A 755 -8.46 7.82 -12.84
CA PHE A 755 -7.65 8.72 -12.02
C PHE A 755 -8.44 9.99 -11.71
N SER A 756 -8.73 10.18 -10.44
CA SER A 756 -9.68 11.19 -9.97
C SER A 756 -8.97 12.41 -9.39
N PHE A 757 -9.60 13.55 -9.58
CA PHE A 757 -9.18 14.85 -9.08
C PHE A 757 -10.32 15.47 -8.30
N ILE A 758 -9.95 16.32 -7.35
CA ILE A 758 -10.88 17.15 -6.61
C ILE A 758 -10.56 18.63 -6.84
N THR A 759 -11.60 19.41 -7.09
CA THR A 759 -11.51 20.87 -7.16
C THR A 759 -12.66 21.53 -6.43
N LYS A 760 -12.41 22.73 -5.88
CA LYS A 760 -13.37 23.49 -5.10
C LYS A 760 -13.42 24.94 -5.59
N ASP A 761 -14.23 25.17 -6.62
CA ASP A 761 -14.51 26.50 -7.15
C ASP A 761 -15.88 26.51 -7.83
N GLU A 762 -16.87 27.10 -7.16
CA GLU A 762 -18.25 27.26 -7.65
C GLU A 762 -18.34 28.10 -8.93
N ALA A 763 -17.30 28.88 -9.24
CA ALA A 763 -17.24 29.61 -10.49
C ALA A 763 -16.94 28.69 -11.68
N ILE A 764 -16.39 27.48 -11.47
CA ILE A 764 -16.09 26.54 -12.56
C ILE A 764 -17.40 26.05 -13.17
N LYS A 765 -17.60 26.41 -14.43
CA LYS A 765 -18.69 25.93 -15.27
C LYS A 765 -18.29 24.61 -15.92
N ASP A 766 -17.22 24.62 -16.71
CA ASP A 766 -16.75 23.46 -17.48
C ASP A 766 -15.26 23.17 -17.20
N ILE A 767 -14.88 21.89 -17.28
CA ILE A 767 -13.52 21.41 -17.09
C ILE A 767 -13.05 20.81 -18.41
N TYR A 768 -11.85 21.18 -18.86
CA TYR A 768 -11.25 20.69 -20.10
C TYR A 768 -9.92 20.00 -19.83
N ILE A 769 -9.73 18.85 -20.49
CA ILE A 769 -8.44 18.16 -20.58
C ILE A 769 -8.08 18.07 -22.05
N ASP A 770 -6.97 18.69 -22.44
CA ASP A 770 -6.51 18.76 -23.84
C ASP A 770 -7.57 19.28 -24.82
N GLY A 771 -8.44 20.17 -24.36
CA GLY A 771 -9.56 20.73 -25.14
C GLY A 771 -10.78 19.83 -25.26
N ILE A 772 -10.78 18.69 -24.59
CA ILE A 772 -11.96 17.82 -24.48
C ILE A 772 -12.68 18.16 -23.17
N PRO A 773 -13.96 18.55 -23.20
CA PRO A 773 -14.74 18.79 -21.99
C PRO A 773 -14.97 17.47 -21.24
N ILE A 774 -14.78 17.50 -19.91
CA ILE A 774 -15.01 16.35 -19.04
C ILE A 774 -16.48 16.33 -18.59
N SER A 775 -17.22 15.32 -19.05
CA SER A 775 -18.59 15.05 -18.60
C SER A 775 -18.66 14.14 -17.38
N ASP A 776 -17.60 13.36 -17.13
CA ASP A 776 -17.52 12.40 -16.02
C ASP A 776 -17.05 13.12 -14.77
N TYR A 777 -18.02 13.56 -13.98
CA TYR A 777 -17.78 14.17 -12.67
C TYR A 777 -18.96 13.91 -11.73
N LYS A 778 -18.67 14.03 -10.45
CA LYS A 778 -19.62 13.99 -9.35
C LYS A 778 -19.47 15.27 -8.53
N ILE A 779 -20.59 15.73 -7.98
CA ILE A 779 -20.58 16.78 -6.95
C ILE A 779 -20.91 16.08 -5.63
N SER A 780 -19.99 16.16 -4.68
CA SER A 780 -20.15 15.66 -3.30
C SER A 780 -19.93 16.85 -2.38
N ASP A 781 -20.96 17.20 -1.60
CA ASP A 781 -21.07 18.46 -0.86
C ASP A 781 -20.96 19.70 -1.80
N ASP A 782 -19.80 20.38 -1.78
CA ASP A 782 -19.44 21.50 -2.67
C ASP A 782 -18.19 21.19 -3.52
N ASP A 783 -17.68 19.96 -3.43
CA ASP A 783 -16.48 19.55 -4.15
C ASP A 783 -16.88 18.91 -5.48
N ARG A 784 -16.18 19.32 -6.54
CA ARG A 784 -16.32 18.69 -7.86
C ARG A 784 -15.22 17.67 -8.01
N ILE A 785 -15.61 16.40 -8.04
CA ILE A 785 -14.73 15.26 -8.25
C ILE A 785 -14.87 14.83 -9.70
N PHE A 786 -13.79 14.81 -10.46
CA PHE A 786 -13.80 14.44 -11.88
C PHE A 786 -12.65 13.49 -12.19
N TRP A 787 -12.76 12.67 -13.23
CA TRP A 787 -11.76 11.67 -13.54
C TRP A 787 -11.54 11.48 -15.03
N PHE A 788 -10.36 10.96 -15.37
CA PHE A 788 -10.03 10.49 -16.70
C PHE A 788 -8.92 9.44 -16.63
N ASP A 789 -8.61 8.80 -17.75
CA ASP A 789 -7.61 7.74 -17.85
C ASP A 789 -6.33 8.27 -18.51
N PRO A 790 -5.35 8.78 -17.74
CA PRO A 790 -4.07 9.21 -18.30
C PRO A 790 -3.27 8.04 -18.85
N SER A 791 -2.64 8.25 -20.01
CA SER A 791 -1.70 7.30 -20.59
C SER A 791 -0.35 7.34 -19.85
N PRO A 792 0.46 6.26 -19.88
CA PRO A 792 1.80 6.28 -19.30
C PRO A 792 2.71 7.25 -20.08
N ASP A 793 3.69 7.84 -19.38
CA ASP A 793 4.64 8.83 -19.92
C ASP A 793 3.97 9.98 -20.70
N SER A 794 2.84 10.48 -20.19
CA SER A 794 2.01 11.50 -20.85
C SER A 794 2.04 12.86 -20.13
N SER A 795 1.63 13.90 -20.85
CA SER A 795 1.40 15.24 -20.31
C SER A 795 0.08 15.78 -20.84
N HIS A 796 -0.77 16.27 -19.94
CA HIS A 796 -2.10 16.77 -20.25
C HIS A 796 -2.29 18.21 -19.75
N ASN A 797 -3.03 19.01 -20.50
CA ASN A 797 -3.38 20.39 -20.17
C ASN A 797 -4.79 20.45 -19.57
N LEU A 798 -4.88 20.80 -18.28
CA LEU A 798 -6.12 20.99 -17.55
C LEU A 798 -6.43 22.47 -17.37
N TYR A 799 -7.61 22.90 -17.81
CA TYR A 799 -8.08 24.28 -17.67
C TYR A 799 -9.62 24.34 -17.58
N PHE A 800 -10.15 25.53 -17.30
CA PHE A 800 -11.53 25.69 -16.86
C PHE A 800 -12.25 26.79 -17.65
N ALA A 801 -13.54 26.59 -17.93
CA ALA A 801 -14.45 27.71 -18.15
C ALA A 801 -15.06 28.13 -16.81
N THR A 802 -15.23 29.43 -16.60
CA THR A 802 -15.90 29.96 -15.41
C THR A 802 -17.21 30.66 -15.78
N ASN A 803 -18.02 30.98 -14.78
CA ASN A 803 -19.22 31.79 -14.95
C ASN A 803 -18.93 33.30 -15.15
N GLU A 804 -17.66 33.70 -15.26
CA GLU A 804 -17.27 35.10 -15.46
C GLU A 804 -17.57 35.59 -16.88
N GLU A 805 -18.01 36.85 -17.03
CA GLU A 805 -18.30 37.49 -18.33
C GLU A 805 -17.05 37.79 -19.17
N HIS A 806 -15.85 37.70 -18.58
CA HIS A 806 -14.61 37.93 -19.30
C HIS A 806 -13.97 36.60 -19.67
N PRO A 807 -13.53 36.43 -20.93
CA PRO A 807 -12.91 35.19 -21.35
C PRO A 807 -11.53 35.03 -20.68
N ASN A 808 -11.11 33.79 -20.50
CA ASN A 808 -9.75 33.43 -20.10
C ASN A 808 -8.97 32.93 -21.31
N THR A 809 -7.66 33.17 -21.35
CA THR A 809 -6.76 32.62 -22.36
C THR A 809 -5.76 31.68 -21.67
N TYR A 810 -5.35 30.61 -22.37
CA TYR A 810 -4.36 29.65 -21.87
C TYR A 810 -3.34 29.30 -22.96
N LEU A 811 -2.08 29.14 -22.57
CA LEU A 811 -1.02 28.61 -23.43
C LEU A 811 -0.94 27.09 -23.29
N LEU A 812 -1.37 26.36 -24.32
CA LEU A 812 -1.30 24.90 -24.39
C LEU A 812 0.12 24.42 -24.71
N GLU A 813 0.82 25.16 -25.58
CA GLU A 813 2.20 24.91 -25.96
C GLU A 813 2.96 26.24 -26.00
N SER A 814 4.17 26.26 -25.44
CA SER A 814 5.05 27.41 -25.43
C SER A 814 6.51 26.95 -25.33
N PRO A 815 7.50 27.74 -25.78
CA PRO A 815 8.91 27.39 -25.66
C PRO A 815 9.36 27.22 -24.20
N PRO A 816 10.45 26.47 -23.94
CA PRO A 816 11.14 26.53 -22.65
C PRO A 816 11.66 27.95 -22.35
N ASP A 817 12.10 28.18 -21.11
CA ASP A 817 12.65 29.49 -20.69
C ASP A 817 13.85 29.93 -21.53
N GLU A 818 14.62 29.00 -22.09
CA GLU A 818 15.75 29.25 -22.98
C GLU A 818 15.64 28.45 -24.28
N VAL A 819 15.85 29.10 -25.42
CA VAL A 819 15.71 28.48 -26.75
C VAL A 819 16.91 28.82 -27.63
N HIS A 820 17.43 27.82 -28.35
CA HIS A 820 18.43 28.06 -29.39
C HIS A 820 17.83 28.83 -30.58
N PRO A 821 18.59 29.76 -31.19
CA PRO A 821 18.08 30.64 -32.26
C PRO A 821 17.67 29.88 -33.53
N SER A 822 18.18 28.66 -33.72
CA SER A 822 17.87 27.77 -34.84
C SER A 822 16.61 26.93 -34.65
N LYS A 823 16.01 26.91 -33.45
CA LYS A 823 14.76 26.18 -33.20
C LYS A 823 13.56 27.03 -33.60
N GLU A 824 12.55 26.38 -34.18
CA GLU A 824 11.23 26.99 -34.35
C GLU A 824 10.63 27.24 -32.97
N ILE A 825 10.10 28.45 -32.77
CA ILE A 825 9.46 28.87 -31.52
C ILE A 825 7.97 28.86 -31.77
N LYS A 826 7.30 27.82 -31.26
CA LYS A 826 5.87 27.60 -31.46
C LYS A 826 5.08 28.01 -30.21
N PHE A 827 3.94 28.66 -30.45
CA PHE A 827 2.91 28.91 -29.45
C PHE A 827 1.59 28.32 -29.92
N ILE A 828 0.91 27.60 -29.04
CA ILE A 828 -0.47 27.15 -29.22
C ILE A 828 -1.27 27.63 -28.02
N TRP A 829 -2.44 28.22 -28.26
CA TRP A 829 -3.31 28.73 -27.22
C TRP A 829 -4.77 28.34 -27.45
N THR A 830 -5.53 28.48 -26.38
CA THR A 830 -6.99 28.37 -26.37
C THR A 830 -7.57 29.45 -25.49
N GLY A 831 -8.89 29.55 -25.43
CA GLY A 831 -9.59 30.35 -24.45
C GLY A 831 -10.90 29.71 -24.04
N THR A 832 -11.43 30.16 -22.91
CA THR A 832 -12.73 29.74 -22.38
C THR A 832 -13.54 30.95 -21.98
N ASP A 833 -14.86 30.80 -21.93
CA ASP A 833 -15.79 31.86 -21.53
C ASP A 833 -17.07 31.26 -20.91
N ASN A 834 -17.89 32.08 -20.26
CA ASN A 834 -19.15 31.63 -19.68
C ASN A 834 -20.20 31.20 -20.72
N ASN A 835 -20.08 31.56 -22.01
CA ASN A 835 -21.03 31.20 -23.06
C ASN A 835 -20.44 30.38 -24.22
N ASP A 836 -19.15 30.03 -24.11
CA ASP A 836 -18.29 29.25 -25.02
C ASP A 836 -18.86 28.88 -26.42
N ILE A 837 -19.00 29.91 -27.26
CA ILE A 837 -18.98 29.78 -28.72
C ILE A 837 -18.27 30.99 -29.35
N ASP A 838 -17.16 30.71 -30.03
CA ASP A 838 -16.52 31.57 -31.04
C ASP A 838 -15.66 32.77 -30.56
N LEU A 839 -14.72 32.52 -29.62
CA LEU A 839 -13.70 33.50 -29.19
C LEU A 839 -12.78 33.97 -30.33
N LYS A 840 -12.38 35.24 -30.28
CA LYS A 840 -11.35 35.80 -31.17
C LYS A 840 -10.10 36.15 -30.36
N PHE A 841 -8.91 35.94 -30.93
CA PHE A 841 -7.63 36.14 -30.25
C PHE A 841 -6.81 37.26 -30.89
N SER A 842 -6.14 38.02 -30.04
CA SER A 842 -5.14 39.02 -30.41
C SER A 842 -3.84 38.70 -29.69
N TYR A 843 -2.74 38.67 -30.42
CA TYR A 843 -1.41 38.33 -29.90
C TYR A 843 -0.35 39.34 -30.33
N SER A 844 0.75 39.40 -29.58
CA SER A 844 1.89 40.29 -29.82
C SER A 844 3.18 39.66 -29.32
N LEU A 845 4.29 39.98 -29.96
CA LEU A 845 5.64 39.66 -29.50
C LEU A 845 6.36 40.98 -29.15
N ASP A 846 7.10 41.01 -28.04
CA ASP A 846 7.99 42.11 -27.62
C ASP A 846 7.36 43.50 -27.53
N GLY A 847 6.07 43.55 -27.21
CA GLY A 847 5.33 44.82 -27.07
C GLY A 847 5.03 45.52 -28.41
N GLU A 848 5.20 44.83 -29.53
CA GLU A 848 4.72 45.30 -30.82
C GLU A 848 3.19 45.51 -30.84
N SER A 849 2.70 46.23 -31.85
CA SER A 849 1.26 46.43 -32.02
C SER A 849 0.54 45.09 -32.15
N PRO A 850 -0.46 44.78 -31.29
CA PRO A 850 -1.13 43.50 -31.33
C PRO A 850 -1.80 43.24 -32.68
N PHE A 851 -1.74 41.99 -33.15
CA PHE A 851 -2.49 41.56 -34.32
C PHE A 851 -4.00 41.76 -34.09
N PRO A 852 -4.78 42.17 -35.11
CA PRO A 852 -6.22 42.28 -35.00
C PRO A 852 -6.85 40.96 -34.54
N PHE A 853 -7.91 41.06 -33.72
CA PHE A 853 -8.65 39.89 -33.25
C PHE A 853 -9.10 38.99 -34.41
N SER A 854 -8.69 37.72 -34.37
CA SER A 854 -8.95 36.71 -35.42
C SER A 854 -9.21 35.33 -34.81
N ASN A 855 -9.41 34.30 -35.64
CA ASN A 855 -9.60 32.91 -35.17
C ASN A 855 -8.27 32.15 -35.01
N ALA A 856 -7.12 32.84 -35.03
CA ALA A 856 -5.83 32.18 -34.89
C ALA A 856 -5.67 31.56 -33.49
N THR A 857 -5.18 30.32 -33.43
CA THR A 857 -4.91 29.56 -32.21
C THR A 857 -3.46 29.06 -32.11
N GLU A 858 -2.65 29.33 -33.13
CA GLU A 858 -1.22 29.04 -33.12
C GLU A 858 -0.43 30.06 -33.92
N ILE A 859 0.85 30.23 -33.58
CA ILE A 859 1.84 30.99 -34.36
C ILE A 859 3.22 30.38 -34.15
N SER A 860 4.05 30.44 -35.19
CA SER A 860 5.47 30.10 -35.12
C SER A 860 6.33 31.29 -35.47
N TYR A 861 7.43 31.45 -34.74
CA TYR A 861 8.50 32.39 -35.03
C TYR A 861 9.79 31.62 -35.36
N GLN A 862 10.60 32.20 -36.24
CA GLN A 862 11.92 31.68 -36.59
C GLN A 862 12.92 32.83 -36.63
N ASN A 863 14.18 32.54 -36.33
CA ASN A 863 15.28 33.50 -36.39
C ASN A 863 15.02 34.77 -35.55
N LEU A 864 14.39 34.62 -34.39
CA LEU A 864 14.33 35.71 -33.41
C LEU A 864 15.75 36.07 -32.98
N LEU A 865 16.01 37.35 -32.76
CA LEU A 865 17.33 37.82 -32.36
C LEU A 865 17.66 37.30 -30.96
N PRO A 866 18.94 37.07 -30.62
CA PRO A 866 19.32 36.74 -29.26
C PRO A 866 18.84 37.80 -28.26
N GLY A 867 18.27 37.37 -27.14
CA GLY A 867 17.73 38.26 -26.11
C GLY A 867 16.45 37.74 -25.46
N LEU A 868 15.93 38.53 -24.52
CA LEU A 868 14.65 38.27 -23.85
C LEU A 868 13.49 38.66 -24.76
N HIS A 869 12.57 37.73 -24.95
CA HIS A 869 11.33 37.93 -25.67
C HIS A 869 10.11 37.75 -24.77
N CYS A 870 9.01 38.41 -25.12
CA CYS A 870 7.72 38.29 -24.42
C CYS A 870 6.59 38.09 -25.42
N PHE A 871 6.00 36.90 -25.43
CA PHE A 871 4.77 36.62 -26.15
C PHE A 871 3.57 36.87 -25.25
N ARG A 872 2.54 37.54 -25.78
CA ARG A 872 1.26 37.76 -25.10
C ARG A 872 0.10 37.42 -26.03
N VAL A 873 -0.94 36.80 -25.49
CA VAL A 873 -2.18 36.51 -26.22
C VAL A 873 -3.38 36.74 -25.31
N LYS A 874 -4.48 37.23 -25.89
CA LYS A 874 -5.73 37.46 -25.19
C LYS A 874 -6.94 37.17 -26.05
N ALA A 875 -7.99 36.66 -25.42
CA ALA A 875 -9.29 36.42 -26.04
C ALA A 875 -10.22 37.64 -25.98
N ARG A 876 -11.19 37.67 -26.89
CA ARG A 876 -12.37 38.52 -26.88
C ARG A 876 -13.58 37.67 -27.24
N ASP A 877 -14.63 37.79 -26.45
CA ASP A 877 -15.88 37.07 -26.65
C ASP A 877 -16.78 37.75 -27.71
N LEU A 878 -18.00 37.25 -27.88
CA LEU A 878 -19.00 37.80 -28.79
C LEU A 878 -19.63 39.11 -28.30
N ASP A 879 -19.69 39.32 -26.99
CA ASP A 879 -20.24 40.52 -26.35
C ASP A 879 -19.23 41.69 -26.33
N GLY A 880 -17.98 41.41 -26.72
CA GLY A 880 -16.89 42.37 -26.81
C GLY A 880 -16.04 42.47 -25.53
N ASN A 881 -16.29 41.62 -24.53
CA ASN A 881 -15.45 41.53 -23.35
C ASN A 881 -14.09 40.93 -23.72
N ILE A 882 -13.03 41.51 -23.17
CA ILE A 882 -11.64 41.12 -23.44
C ILE A 882 -11.07 40.49 -22.17
N ASP A 883 -10.28 39.44 -22.34
CA ASP A 883 -9.51 38.82 -21.26
C ASP A 883 -8.72 39.87 -20.47
N ARG A 884 -8.97 39.91 -19.15
CA ARG A 884 -8.37 40.87 -18.21
C ARG A 884 -6.98 40.44 -17.76
N THR A 885 -6.63 39.18 -17.93
CA THR A 885 -5.37 38.56 -17.55
C THR A 885 -4.78 37.79 -18.73
N PRO A 886 -4.30 38.50 -19.78
CA PRO A 886 -3.71 37.85 -20.96
C PRO A 886 -2.66 36.81 -20.61
N SER A 887 -2.71 35.62 -21.23
CA SER A 887 -1.61 34.66 -21.10
C SER A 887 -0.35 35.24 -21.70
N GLN A 888 0.76 35.00 -21.02
CA GLN A 888 2.05 35.48 -21.48
C GLN A 888 3.16 34.48 -21.18
N LYS A 889 4.17 34.47 -22.05
CA LYS A 889 5.37 33.67 -21.89
C LYS A 889 6.60 34.52 -22.20
N TYR A 890 7.48 34.62 -21.21
CA TYR A 890 8.83 35.10 -21.41
C TYR A 890 9.76 33.93 -21.73
N PHE A 891 10.66 34.15 -22.67
CA PHE A 891 11.67 33.19 -23.06
C PHE A 891 12.91 33.92 -23.57
N PHE A 892 14.08 33.33 -23.40
CA PHE A 892 15.34 33.89 -23.84
C PHE A 892 15.87 33.14 -25.06
N VAL A 893 16.16 33.86 -26.14
CA VAL A 893 16.85 33.31 -27.30
C VAL A 893 18.35 33.47 -27.06
N ILE A 894 19.07 32.36 -26.94
CA ILE A 894 20.51 32.41 -26.67
C ILE A 894 21.30 32.84 -27.93
N SER A 895 22.45 33.48 -27.73
CA SER A 895 23.29 33.92 -28.85
C SER A 895 23.94 32.72 -29.55
N GLU A 896 24.28 32.83 -30.84
CA GLU A 896 25.03 31.76 -31.53
C GLU A 896 26.46 31.57 -30.94
N GLU A 897 27.03 32.59 -30.32
CA GLU A 897 28.35 32.51 -29.65
C GLU A 897 28.25 31.83 -28.27
N ASP A 898 27.13 32.01 -27.55
CA ASP A 898 26.79 31.29 -26.32
C ASP A 898 26.12 29.93 -26.60
N SER A 899 25.71 29.71 -27.86
CA SER A 899 25.27 28.41 -28.31
C SER A 899 26.50 27.51 -28.30
N ILE A 900 26.54 26.62 -27.31
CA ILE A 900 27.36 25.43 -27.43
C ILE A 900 26.93 24.81 -28.77
N PRO A 901 27.80 24.70 -29.79
CA PRO A 901 27.39 24.09 -31.05
C PRO A 901 26.83 22.71 -30.70
N PRO A 902 25.83 22.16 -31.42
CA PRO A 902 25.55 20.75 -31.28
C PRO A 902 26.89 20.06 -31.53
N VAL A 903 27.46 19.50 -30.47
CA VAL A 903 28.52 18.52 -30.60
C VAL A 903 27.96 17.57 -31.65
N ASN A 904 28.72 17.27 -32.70
CA ASN A 904 28.41 16.13 -33.54
C ASN A 904 28.51 14.89 -32.64
N ILE A 905 27.46 14.64 -31.87
CA ILE A 905 27.26 13.43 -31.12
C ILE A 905 26.79 12.46 -32.20
N SER A 906 27.75 11.84 -32.89
CA SER A 906 27.56 10.45 -33.29
C SER A 906 27.19 9.72 -32.00
N GLY A 907 25.88 9.50 -31.83
CA GLY A 907 25.21 9.06 -30.61
C GLY A 907 26.10 8.31 -29.64
N LYS A 908 26.37 8.94 -28.49
CA LYS A 908 26.06 8.27 -27.22
C LYS A 908 25.45 9.28 -26.24
N PRO A 909 24.38 8.89 -25.52
CA PRO A 909 23.82 9.63 -24.39
C PRO A 909 24.90 9.86 -23.34
N PHE A 910 24.67 10.79 -22.39
CA PHE A 910 25.39 10.75 -21.12
C PHE A 910 25.46 9.29 -20.68
N PRO A 911 26.66 8.74 -20.52
CA PRO A 911 26.77 7.31 -20.41
C PRO A 911 26.08 6.93 -19.10
N ASN A 912 25.13 6.01 -19.23
CA ASN A 912 25.08 4.86 -18.35
C ASN A 912 26.48 4.67 -17.71
N PRO A 913 26.61 4.56 -16.38
CA PRO A 913 27.92 4.39 -15.71
C PRO A 913 28.77 3.22 -16.26
N PHE A 914 28.24 2.43 -17.20
CA PHE A 914 28.89 1.33 -17.91
C PHE A 914 29.29 1.57 -19.40
N ASN A 915 29.38 2.80 -19.95
CA ASN A 915 29.79 2.98 -21.38
C ASN A 915 30.78 4.16 -21.67
N ILE A 916 32.07 3.87 -21.91
CA ILE A 916 33.16 4.88 -22.00
C ILE A 916 33.56 5.21 -23.46
N SER A 917 33.82 6.49 -23.76
CA SER A 917 34.43 6.99 -25.02
C SER A 917 35.97 6.97 -24.97
N LYS A 918 36.59 6.60 -26.09
CA LYS A 918 38.04 6.39 -26.26
C LYS A 918 38.91 7.60 -25.89
N GLU A 919 40.07 7.25 -25.33
CA GLU A 919 41.23 8.07 -24.94
C GLU A 919 41.02 9.04 -23.76
N LYS A 920 41.14 8.50 -22.55
CA LYS A 920 41.65 9.27 -21.40
C LYS A 920 42.78 8.53 -20.70
N ARG A 921 43.92 9.22 -20.64
CA ARG A 921 45.07 8.91 -19.79
C ARG A 921 44.65 9.10 -18.32
N VAL A 922 44.91 8.12 -17.47
CA VAL A 922 44.64 8.24 -16.02
C VAL A 922 45.67 9.21 -15.42
N PHE A 923 45.25 10.39 -14.99
CA PHE A 923 46.12 11.36 -14.33
C PHE A 923 45.93 11.28 -12.81
N ILE A 924 47.03 11.04 -12.08
CA ILE A 924 47.03 11.05 -10.61
C ILE A 924 48.01 12.13 -10.15
N TYR A 925 47.52 13.14 -9.44
CA TYR A 925 48.36 14.11 -8.75
C TYR A 925 48.63 13.63 -7.33
N ALA A 926 49.73 12.91 -7.13
CA ALA A 926 50.13 12.40 -5.83
C ALA A 926 51.67 12.44 -5.72
N PRO A 927 52.25 13.56 -5.24
CA PRO A 927 53.69 13.65 -5.04
C PRO A 927 54.14 12.55 -4.06
N ASN A 928 55.13 11.76 -4.45
CA ASN A 928 55.70 10.62 -3.69
C ASN A 928 54.84 9.35 -3.57
N ALA A 929 53.78 9.17 -4.36
CA ALA A 929 52.98 7.94 -4.35
C ALA A 929 53.44 6.90 -5.38
N CYS A 930 53.50 5.61 -5.00
CA CYS A 930 53.70 4.50 -5.93
C CYS A 930 52.36 3.84 -6.24
N THR A 931 51.93 3.89 -7.51
CA THR A 931 50.66 3.27 -7.94
C THR A 931 50.94 1.98 -8.69
N SER A 932 50.20 0.93 -8.32
CA SER A 932 50.31 -0.41 -8.90
C SER A 932 48.97 -0.86 -9.43
N VAL A 933 48.94 -1.35 -10.66
CA VAL A 933 47.72 -1.85 -11.32
C VAL A 933 47.73 -3.38 -11.29
N TYR A 934 46.59 -3.97 -10.96
CA TYR A 934 46.36 -5.41 -10.89
C TYR A 934 45.17 -5.80 -11.74
N ASP A 935 45.26 -6.94 -12.44
CA ASP A 935 44.10 -7.55 -13.08
C ASP A 935 43.18 -8.22 -12.02
N LEU A 936 41.98 -8.66 -12.44
CA LEU A 936 41.01 -9.30 -11.52
C LEU A 936 41.52 -10.61 -10.91
N SER A 937 42.54 -11.24 -11.51
CA SER A 937 43.19 -12.42 -10.93
C SER A 937 44.18 -12.07 -9.81
N GLY A 938 44.36 -10.77 -9.53
CA GLY A 938 45.31 -10.28 -8.53
C GLY A 938 46.75 -10.20 -9.03
N ARG A 939 46.99 -10.38 -10.33
CA ARG A 939 48.34 -10.26 -10.92
C ARG A 939 48.64 -8.79 -11.21
N ARG A 940 49.80 -8.31 -10.78
CA ARG A 940 50.26 -6.94 -11.04
C ARG A 940 50.66 -6.79 -12.51
N VAL A 941 50.03 -5.85 -13.19
CA VAL A 941 50.17 -5.64 -14.64
C VAL A 941 50.78 -4.28 -15.01
N GLY A 942 50.84 -3.32 -14.09
CA GLY A 942 51.46 -2.02 -14.36
C GLY A 942 51.89 -1.30 -13.08
N VAL A 943 52.88 -0.40 -13.20
CA VAL A 943 53.37 0.46 -12.10
C VAL A 943 53.78 1.81 -12.64
N PHE A 944 53.39 2.86 -11.94
CA PHE A 944 53.96 4.19 -12.15
C PHE A 944 54.30 4.81 -10.79
N LYS A 945 55.49 5.41 -10.72
CA LYS A 945 56.05 6.00 -9.49
C LYS A 945 55.92 7.51 -9.59
N GLY A 946 55.13 8.10 -8.68
CA GLY A 946 54.94 9.54 -8.58
C GLY A 946 56.24 10.30 -8.33
N GLY A 947 56.33 11.49 -8.93
CA GLY A 947 57.30 12.54 -8.70
C GLY A 947 56.59 13.89 -8.87
N ASP A 948 57.33 15.00 -8.99
CA ASP A 948 56.77 16.37 -9.05
C ASP A 948 55.91 16.71 -10.30
N ALA A 949 55.53 15.71 -11.11
CA ALA A 949 54.78 15.90 -12.35
C ALA A 949 53.64 14.87 -12.51
N LEU A 950 52.59 15.31 -13.22
CA LEU A 950 51.41 14.54 -13.62
C LEU A 950 51.83 13.28 -14.40
N GLN A 951 51.42 12.08 -13.95
CA GLN A 951 51.73 10.84 -14.65
C GLN A 951 50.50 10.20 -15.27
N SER A 952 50.70 9.50 -16.39
CA SER A 952 49.68 8.78 -17.13
C SER A 952 50.06 7.31 -17.38
N TRP A 953 49.09 6.41 -17.25
CA TRP A 953 49.19 5.04 -17.73
C TRP A 953 48.34 4.84 -18.99
N ASP A 954 48.88 4.15 -19.99
CA ASP A 954 48.31 3.98 -21.33
C ASP A 954 47.66 2.59 -21.54
N GLY A 955 47.48 1.82 -20.46
CA GLY A 955 46.86 0.50 -20.50
C GLY A 955 47.78 -0.63 -20.97
N ARG A 956 49.09 -0.38 -21.10
CA ARG A 956 50.06 -1.43 -21.46
C ARG A 956 50.64 -2.13 -20.24
N GLY A 957 50.87 -3.43 -20.38
CA GLY A 957 51.59 -4.25 -19.41
C GLY A 957 53.08 -3.93 -19.40
N PHE A 958 53.83 -4.52 -18.47
CA PHE A 958 55.29 -4.34 -18.38
C PHE A 958 56.06 -4.76 -19.63
N ASP A 959 55.50 -5.65 -20.45
CA ASP A 959 56.05 -6.10 -21.73
C ASP A 959 55.68 -5.18 -22.91
N GLY A 960 54.99 -4.07 -22.64
CA GLY A 960 54.51 -3.12 -23.64
C GLY A 960 53.28 -3.61 -24.41
N THR A 961 52.72 -4.78 -24.08
CA THR A 961 51.50 -5.26 -24.74
C THR A 961 50.27 -4.54 -24.19
N LEU A 962 49.29 -4.26 -25.07
CA LEU A 962 48.04 -3.62 -24.67
C LEU A 962 47.16 -4.61 -23.92
N LEU A 963 46.93 -4.37 -22.63
CA LEU A 963 46.13 -5.24 -21.79
C LEU A 963 44.67 -5.30 -22.29
N PRO A 964 43.95 -6.42 -22.07
CA PRO A 964 42.56 -6.58 -22.51
C PRO A 964 41.64 -5.53 -21.86
N CYS A 965 40.49 -5.27 -22.51
CA CYS A 965 39.44 -4.50 -21.85
C CYS A 965 38.98 -5.27 -20.59
N GLY A 966 38.74 -4.58 -19.49
CA GLY A 966 38.25 -5.20 -18.27
C GLY A 966 38.44 -4.31 -17.04
N CYS A 967 37.92 -4.76 -15.91
CA CYS A 967 38.16 -4.13 -14.62
C CYS A 967 39.57 -4.47 -14.11
N TYR A 968 40.24 -3.47 -13.56
CA TYR A 968 41.54 -3.58 -12.91
C TYR A 968 41.47 -2.87 -11.57
N PHE A 969 42.36 -3.24 -10.66
CA PHE A 969 42.49 -2.57 -9.36
C PHE A 969 43.78 -1.78 -9.33
N CYS A 970 43.69 -0.52 -8.93
CA CYS A 970 44.85 0.28 -8.57
C CYS A 970 45.05 0.24 -7.06
N ILE A 971 46.29 0.06 -6.64
CA ILE A 971 46.71 0.27 -5.25
C ILE A 971 47.70 1.42 -5.27
N VAL A 972 47.34 2.52 -4.61
CA VAL A 972 48.22 3.66 -4.40
C VAL A 972 48.83 3.53 -3.03
N ARG A 973 50.16 3.59 -2.96
CA ARG A 973 50.91 3.58 -1.70
C ARG A 973 51.70 4.86 -1.55
N THR A 974 51.43 5.61 -0.50
CA THR A 974 52.35 6.63 0.03
C THR A 974 53.07 6.05 1.25
N GLU A 975 53.92 6.84 1.91
CA GLU A 975 54.57 6.42 3.17
C GLU A 975 53.57 6.16 4.31
N SER A 976 52.36 6.73 4.24
CA SER A 976 51.37 6.74 5.32
C SER A 976 49.96 6.27 4.94
N ILE A 977 49.64 6.15 3.64
CA ILE A 977 48.30 5.79 3.14
C ILE A 977 48.41 4.68 2.09
N ILE A 978 47.54 3.67 2.22
CA ILE A 978 47.26 2.71 1.17
C ILE A 978 45.81 2.88 0.78
N ASP A 979 45.58 3.32 -0.46
CA ASP A 979 44.22 3.44 -1.01
C ASP A 979 44.06 2.52 -2.22
N ARG A 980 42.82 2.06 -2.43
CA ARG A 980 42.47 1.13 -3.50
C ARG A 980 41.22 1.59 -4.21
N PHE A 981 41.34 1.83 -5.51
CA PHE A 981 40.20 2.11 -6.37
C PHE A 981 40.19 1.19 -7.59
N LYS A 982 38.99 0.95 -8.11
CA LYS A 982 38.79 0.20 -9.35
C LYS A 982 38.96 1.14 -10.53
N ILE A 983 39.61 0.66 -11.58
CA ILE A 983 39.63 1.33 -12.87
C ILE A 983 39.10 0.34 -13.90
N VAL A 984 38.45 0.84 -14.94
CA VAL A 984 38.05 0.01 -16.07
C VAL A 984 38.93 0.42 -17.24
N LEU A 985 39.73 -0.53 -17.74
CA LEU A 985 40.50 -0.33 -18.95
C LEU A 985 39.63 -0.75 -20.13
N ILE A 986 39.46 0.15 -21.09
CA ILE A 986 38.63 -0.10 -22.28
C ILE A 986 39.46 0.34 -23.49
N LYS A 987 39.64 -0.57 -24.45
CA LYS A 987 40.42 -0.36 -25.69
C LYS A 987 39.69 0.52 -26.70
#